data_AF-A0A1B0FF46-F1
#
_entry.id   AF-A0A1B0FF46-F1
#
_cell.length_a   1.000
_cell.length_b   1.000
_cell.length_c   1.000
_cell.angle_alpha   90.00
_cell.angle_beta   90.00
_cell.angle_gamma   90.00
#
_symmetry.space_group_name_H-M   'P 1'
#
loop_
_entity.id
_entity.type
_entity.pdbx_description
1 polymer ?
#
loop_
_entity_poly.entity_id
_entity_poly.type
_entity_poly.pdbx_seq_one_letter_code
_entity_poly.pdbx_strand_id
1 'polypeptide(L)'
;MPFEIIQERLNQIGVDSSEFWYFIKNNIERFSEVAKWWKICKSDIEPVILDKELIKIAFNALPQGDCNENTLSEWVKTIRQTVDIKAKNLFTQLRSALTGTETGPELAKLLIFIGKENIIARQGQYCVMLVEYCKCLTPVNPVTLSQAIEFHQNLQKERDSNEVIAKLLDISLKLERIYRHVSTHAAGIVICDQKLENFVPVYYDPNSALPITQYSMKYVEKAGLLKFYLLGLGTLTLIDHVCRLINRDGKKIDISSVPLNDQKTYEILSSGDSIGVFHLESSGMREALIKLKPDCIEDIIALISLYRPGPMDNIPTYVARKHGLEKPDYIHPLLEGVLKETFGVIIYQEQVMEIARILSGYSLAEADLLRRAMGKKIKEEMDKQRELFIQGATKNGVDYDRASYIFDLVAKFAGYGFNKSHAAAYAVISYQTAYLKANYPLEFFTALMNLNIDDRDKLNLFYHAAKFGGVTVLSPDINKSQAEFSIEDERIRYGIAALRNVGFSIAEGIVNVRSSACKDIWEFIQNSGHIINKRALESLIKSGAFDSVHKNRKQLYESMDTLIYFANKNKQDRESSQAALFGSLDVLKPKLENVEDFDEEEKLEHELFSLGFYLTNHPLEKFRTFLEKLNIGFIGENRTAKTAGVILNARMRTSERGRTLGKLGEVVKVKPGYARNFLFPQRKAVKATKENLTKLEEQRLLLEEENIKRLNVAKELALSLHDKFVVLIKQASEDGKIFGSVTTPEIAKILLQEGHVIDHRSLSFGGVSIKNLGEYQVNVELHSEVVVPITIYVVKSETDANELRQVKLQNKKSEQQEAEQDANKEATDGDDS
;
A
#
# COMPACT_ATOMS: atom_id res chain seq x y z
N MET A 1 51.85 13.02 -1.18
CA MET A 1 52.33 14.26 -0.51
C MET A 1 52.47 13.99 0.99
N PRO A 2 53.51 14.55 1.64
CA PRO A 2 53.63 14.57 3.11
C PRO A 2 52.40 15.22 3.76
N PHE A 3 52.04 14.80 4.98
CA PHE A 3 50.87 15.30 5.69
C PHE A 3 50.96 16.80 5.98
N GLU A 4 52.17 17.28 6.29
CA GLU A 4 52.50 18.65 6.68
C GLU A 4 52.16 19.66 5.57
N ILE A 5 52.18 19.23 4.30
CA ILE A 5 51.89 20.08 3.14
C ILE A 5 50.38 20.17 2.87
N ILE A 6 49.60 19.18 3.31
CA ILE A 6 48.18 19.06 2.95
C ILE A 6 47.23 19.20 4.15
N GLN A 7 47.79 19.35 5.36
CA GLN A 7 47.08 19.47 6.62
C GLN A 7 46.03 20.59 6.61
N GLU A 8 46.36 21.78 6.10
CA GLU A 8 45.39 22.88 5.99
C GLU A 8 44.20 22.52 5.08
N ARG A 9 44.46 21.82 3.96
CA ARG A 9 43.41 21.41 3.02
C ARG A 9 42.55 20.27 3.58
N LEU A 10 43.12 19.36 4.37
CA LEU A 10 42.39 18.29 5.07
C LEU A 10 41.49 18.86 6.16
N ASN A 11 42.00 19.83 6.94
CA ASN A 11 41.21 20.50 7.97
C ASN A 11 40.02 21.27 7.37
N GLN A 12 40.19 21.90 6.18
CA GLN A 12 39.10 22.59 5.47
C GLN A 12 37.94 21.66 5.06
N ILE A 13 38.20 20.38 4.86
CA ILE A 13 37.19 19.36 4.54
C ILE A 13 36.78 18.52 5.76
N GLY A 14 37.19 18.94 6.96
CA GLY A 14 36.80 18.33 8.23
C GLY A 14 37.52 17.03 8.58
N VAL A 15 38.69 16.77 7.98
CA VAL A 15 39.53 15.58 8.24
C VAL A 15 40.71 16.00 9.13
N ASP A 16 40.75 15.49 10.36
CA ASP A 16 41.73 15.87 11.39
C ASP A 16 42.75 14.77 11.73
N SER A 17 42.76 13.65 10.99
CA SER A 17 43.62 12.50 11.26
C SER A 17 44.76 12.34 10.23
N SER A 18 45.99 12.42 10.72
CA SER A 18 47.19 12.12 9.93
C SER A 18 47.25 10.65 9.52
N GLU A 19 46.85 9.75 10.41
CA GLU A 19 46.78 8.31 10.18
C GLU A 19 45.78 7.97 9.04
N PHE A 20 44.63 8.64 9.02
CA PHE A 20 43.64 8.47 7.94
C PHE A 20 44.18 8.91 6.57
N TRP A 21 44.91 10.04 6.51
CA TRP A 21 45.53 10.51 5.28
C TRP A 21 46.56 9.51 4.74
N TYR A 22 47.47 9.02 5.60
CA TYR A 22 48.48 8.06 5.19
C TYR A 22 47.88 6.73 4.74
N PHE A 23 46.73 6.35 5.28
CA PHE A 23 45.97 5.17 4.88
C PHE A 23 45.32 5.34 3.49
N ILE A 24 44.66 6.48 3.24
CA ILE A 24 43.81 6.63 2.06
C ILE A 24 44.54 7.18 0.84
N LYS A 25 45.66 7.90 1.01
CA LYS A 25 46.39 8.61 -0.05
C LYS A 25 46.81 7.72 -1.23
N ASN A 26 47.00 6.42 -1.02
CA ASN A 26 47.40 5.47 -2.05
C ASN A 26 46.21 4.77 -2.74
N ASN A 27 44.97 5.03 -2.27
CA ASN A 27 43.73 4.41 -2.73
C ASN A 27 42.74 5.42 -3.32
N ILE A 28 43.22 6.62 -3.66
CA ILE A 28 42.43 7.71 -4.23
C ILE A 28 43.15 8.27 -5.45
N GLU A 29 42.37 8.65 -6.47
CA GLU A 29 42.92 9.29 -7.67
C GLU A 29 42.83 10.82 -7.59
N ARG A 30 41.82 11.32 -6.84
CA ARG A 30 41.54 12.76 -6.69
C ARG A 30 41.41 13.12 -5.22
N PHE A 31 41.93 14.30 -4.85
CA PHE A 31 41.84 14.79 -3.47
C PHE A 31 40.39 14.95 -2.97
N SER A 32 39.43 15.21 -3.87
CA SER A 32 37.99 15.27 -3.55
C SER A 32 37.43 13.96 -2.97
N GLU A 33 38.08 12.82 -3.21
CA GLU A 33 37.65 11.52 -2.70
C GLU A 33 37.97 11.34 -1.21
N VAL A 34 38.89 12.14 -0.66
CA VAL A 34 39.23 12.11 0.78
C VAL A 34 37.99 12.47 1.61
N ALA A 35 37.28 13.53 1.23
CA ALA A 35 36.05 13.95 1.91
C ALA A 35 34.95 12.88 1.82
N LYS A 36 34.84 12.20 0.67
CA LYS A 36 33.88 11.10 0.47
C LYS A 36 34.15 9.94 1.43
N TRP A 37 35.40 9.49 1.52
CA TRP A 37 35.74 8.37 2.39
C TRP A 37 35.72 8.73 3.87
N TRP A 38 36.10 9.95 4.23
CA TRP A 38 35.95 10.43 5.60
C TRP A 38 34.48 10.47 6.03
N LYS A 39 33.61 10.97 5.15
CA LYS A 39 32.15 10.93 5.36
C LYS A 39 31.63 9.49 5.49
N ILE A 40 32.13 8.55 4.68
CA ILE A 40 31.79 7.12 4.81
C ILE A 40 32.24 6.54 6.17
N CYS A 41 33.33 7.03 6.75
CA CYS A 41 33.77 6.58 8.07
C CYS A 41 32.96 7.21 9.22
N LYS A 42 32.59 8.49 9.11
CA LYS A 42 32.04 9.28 10.23
C LYS A 42 30.54 9.60 10.15
N SER A 43 29.89 9.34 9.01
CA SER A 43 28.46 9.64 8.81
C SER A 43 27.62 8.38 8.56
N ASP A 44 26.31 8.53 8.75
CA ASP A 44 25.31 7.55 8.36
C ASP A 44 25.24 7.44 6.83
N ILE A 45 25.27 6.21 6.32
CA ILE A 45 25.20 5.91 4.88
C ILE A 45 24.06 4.93 4.63
N GLU A 46 23.39 5.04 3.49
CA GLU A 46 22.42 4.03 3.08
C GLU A 46 23.16 2.74 2.62
N PRO A 47 22.90 1.58 3.24
CA PRO A 47 23.59 0.34 2.89
C PRO A 47 23.09 -0.21 1.54
N VAL A 48 24.01 -0.68 0.69
CA VAL A 48 23.68 -1.42 -0.54
C VAL A 48 23.66 -2.91 -0.23
N ILE A 49 22.48 -3.53 -0.24
CA ILE A 49 22.27 -4.90 0.25
C ILE A 49 21.99 -5.87 -0.90
N LEU A 50 22.89 -6.85 -1.08
CA LEU A 50 22.77 -7.90 -2.09
C LEU A 50 22.13 -9.19 -1.54
N ASP A 51 22.39 -9.54 -0.27
CA ASP A 51 21.83 -10.73 0.40
C ASP A 51 21.45 -10.42 1.87
N LYS A 52 20.15 -10.44 2.17
CA LYS A 52 19.59 -9.97 3.45
C LYS A 52 19.83 -10.94 4.61
N GLU A 53 19.77 -12.24 4.34
CA GLU A 53 19.95 -13.27 5.37
C GLU A 53 21.42 -13.36 5.81
N LEU A 54 22.35 -13.31 4.84
CA LEU A 54 23.78 -13.37 5.15
C LEU A 54 24.24 -12.17 5.99
N ILE A 55 23.76 -10.97 5.65
CA ILE A 55 24.11 -9.75 6.38
C ILE A 55 23.55 -9.76 7.81
N LYS A 56 22.35 -10.32 8.02
CA LYS A 56 21.77 -10.50 9.36
C LYS A 56 22.64 -11.43 10.22
N ILE A 57 23.05 -12.57 9.68
CA ILE A 57 23.95 -13.52 10.37
C ILE A 57 25.30 -12.86 10.64
N ALA A 58 25.81 -12.10 9.67
CA ALA A 58 27.08 -11.40 9.81
C ALA A 58 27.06 -10.36 10.93
N PHE A 59 26.06 -9.48 11.00
CA PHE A 59 25.99 -8.49 12.10
C PHE A 59 25.81 -9.13 13.48
N ASN A 60 25.09 -10.25 13.58
CA ASN A 60 24.96 -11.00 14.83
C ASN A 60 26.27 -11.66 15.28
N ALA A 61 27.19 -11.93 14.35
CA ALA A 61 28.49 -12.55 14.60
C ALA A 61 29.61 -11.53 14.90
N LEU A 62 29.29 -10.24 15.10
CA LEU A 62 30.27 -9.19 15.37
C LEU A 62 31.01 -9.45 16.72
N PRO A 63 32.36 -9.46 16.76
CA PRO A 63 33.12 -9.75 17.98
C PRO A 63 32.85 -8.78 19.14
N GLN A 64 32.95 -9.28 20.38
CA GLN A 64 32.83 -8.46 21.59
C GLN A 64 34.16 -7.76 21.93
N GLY A 65 34.28 -6.50 21.48
CA GLY A 65 35.38 -5.57 21.78
C GLY A 65 35.28 -4.31 20.91
N ASP A 66 36.23 -3.37 21.05
CA ASP A 66 36.41 -2.26 20.11
C ASP A 66 37.09 -2.72 18.81
N CYS A 67 36.84 -2.01 17.71
CA CYS A 67 37.38 -2.37 16.40
C CYS A 67 38.90 -2.18 16.36
N ASN A 68 39.63 -3.27 16.12
CA ASN A 68 41.08 -3.33 15.95
C ASN A 68 41.45 -4.05 14.63
N GLU A 69 42.75 -4.16 14.32
CA GLU A 69 43.22 -4.78 13.08
C GLU A 69 42.80 -6.25 12.90
N ASN A 70 42.58 -6.97 14.01
CA ASN A 70 42.18 -8.37 13.99
C ASN A 70 40.66 -8.58 13.88
N THR A 71 39.86 -7.54 14.11
CA THR A 71 38.39 -7.62 14.19
C THR A 71 37.77 -8.20 12.91
N LEU A 72 38.26 -7.82 11.74
CA LEU A 72 37.74 -8.36 10.46
C LEU A 72 38.02 -9.87 10.32
N SER A 73 39.20 -10.32 10.75
CA SER A 73 39.62 -11.72 10.64
C SER A 73 38.82 -12.63 11.58
N GLU A 74 38.59 -12.19 12.81
CA GLU A 74 37.76 -12.88 13.80
C GLU A 74 36.30 -12.90 13.35
N TRP A 75 35.78 -11.76 12.89
CA TRP A 75 34.42 -11.64 12.41
C TRP A 75 34.13 -12.58 11.24
N VAL A 76 35.01 -12.61 10.22
CA VAL A 76 34.88 -13.52 9.08
C VAL A 76 35.01 -14.99 9.50
N LYS A 77 35.84 -15.30 10.50
CA LYS A 77 35.99 -16.67 11.02
C LYS A 77 34.69 -17.14 11.69
N THR A 78 34.06 -16.31 12.51
CA THR A 78 32.77 -16.61 13.18
C THR A 78 31.64 -16.81 12.18
N ILE A 79 31.58 -15.99 11.12
CA ILE A 79 30.55 -16.11 10.07
C ILE A 79 30.71 -17.42 9.29
N ARG A 80 31.95 -17.83 8.97
CA ARG A 80 32.20 -19.10 8.26
C ARG A 80 31.87 -20.34 9.07
N GLN A 81 31.91 -20.24 10.41
CA GLN A 81 31.48 -21.34 11.27
C GLN A 81 29.96 -21.51 11.27
N THR A 82 29.20 -20.46 10.91
CA THR A 82 27.74 -20.46 10.86
C THR A 82 27.19 -20.68 9.46
N VAL A 83 27.92 -20.30 8.39
CA VAL A 83 27.43 -20.37 7.01
C VAL A 83 28.54 -20.84 6.05
N ASP A 84 28.23 -21.83 5.20
CA ASP A 84 29.16 -22.38 4.21
C ASP A 84 29.20 -21.53 2.93
N ILE A 85 29.94 -20.42 2.97
CA ILE A 85 30.07 -19.45 1.87
C ILE A 85 31.53 -19.19 1.53
N LYS A 86 31.84 -19.07 0.23
CA LYS A 86 33.17 -18.67 -0.26
C LYS A 86 33.56 -17.29 0.27
N ALA A 87 34.73 -17.23 0.91
CA ALA A 87 35.39 -16.04 1.45
C ALA A 87 35.15 -14.74 0.67
N LYS A 88 35.39 -14.79 -0.65
CA LYS A 88 35.38 -13.63 -1.53
C LYS A 88 33.99 -12.97 -1.64
N ASN A 89 32.91 -13.76 -1.62
CA ASN A 89 31.55 -13.23 -1.69
C ASN A 89 31.14 -12.54 -0.38
N LEU A 90 31.54 -13.09 0.76
CA LEU A 90 31.26 -12.51 2.08
C LEU A 90 31.93 -11.14 2.24
N PHE A 91 33.19 -10.99 1.80
CA PHE A 91 33.91 -9.72 1.86
C PHE A 91 33.25 -8.62 1.02
N THR A 92 32.87 -8.92 -0.23
CA THR A 92 32.20 -7.94 -1.11
C THR A 92 30.85 -7.49 -0.53
N GLN A 93 30.09 -8.41 0.05
CA GLN A 93 28.79 -8.09 0.65
C GLN A 93 28.93 -7.29 1.94
N LEU A 94 29.83 -7.68 2.85
CA LEU A 94 30.11 -6.91 4.07
C LEU A 94 30.61 -5.50 3.75
N ARG A 95 31.48 -5.37 2.75
CA ARG A 95 31.98 -4.07 2.30
C ARG A 95 30.85 -3.20 1.76
N SER A 96 29.98 -3.74 0.92
CA SER A 96 28.84 -3.00 0.36
C SER A 96 27.85 -2.56 1.43
N ALA A 97 27.59 -3.42 2.41
CA ALA A 97 26.74 -3.10 3.55
C ALA A 97 27.34 -2.01 4.45
N LEU A 98 28.66 -2.02 4.65
CA LEU A 98 29.35 -1.08 5.55
C LEU A 98 29.82 0.21 4.90
N THR A 99 30.01 0.25 3.58
CA THR A 99 30.60 1.40 2.88
C THR A 99 29.77 1.90 1.69
N GLY A 100 28.71 1.18 1.31
CA GLY A 100 27.88 1.49 0.14
C GLY A 100 28.59 1.22 -1.19
N THR A 101 29.78 0.61 -1.18
CA THR A 101 30.60 0.37 -2.38
C THR A 101 31.26 -1.02 -2.32
N GLU A 102 31.47 -1.63 -3.48
CA GLU A 102 32.12 -2.94 -3.61
C GLU A 102 33.66 -2.86 -3.65
N THR A 103 34.23 -1.67 -3.89
CA THR A 103 35.67 -1.44 -4.08
C THR A 103 36.20 -0.31 -3.18
N GLY A 104 37.52 -0.15 -3.08
CA GLY A 104 38.18 0.93 -2.33
C GLY A 104 39.19 0.47 -1.27
N PRO A 105 39.55 1.33 -0.28
CA PRO A 105 40.60 1.07 0.70
C PRO A 105 40.35 -0.18 1.56
N GLU A 106 41.40 -0.76 2.14
CA GLU A 106 41.36 -2.00 2.91
C GLU A 106 40.30 -1.97 4.05
N LEU A 107 39.35 -2.92 4.03
CA LEU A 107 38.21 -2.92 4.94
C LEU A 107 38.64 -3.06 6.42
N ALA A 108 39.69 -3.83 6.72
CA ALA A 108 40.17 -4.05 8.09
C ALA A 108 40.54 -2.73 8.78
N LYS A 109 41.23 -1.85 8.05
CA LYS A 109 41.66 -0.54 8.53
C LYS A 109 40.50 0.47 8.53
N LEU A 110 39.57 0.36 7.58
CA LEU A 110 38.36 1.18 7.59
C LEU A 110 37.48 0.92 8.82
N LEU A 111 37.38 -0.33 9.30
CA LEU A 111 36.58 -0.67 10.48
C LEU A 111 37.05 0.09 11.74
N ILE A 112 38.35 0.31 11.89
CA ILE A 112 38.93 1.07 13.00
C ILE A 112 38.43 2.52 12.97
N PHE A 113 38.39 3.14 11.78
CA PHE A 113 37.93 4.53 11.62
C PHE A 113 36.41 4.69 11.67
N ILE A 114 35.65 3.68 11.20
CA ILE A 114 34.19 3.64 11.29
C ILE A 114 33.77 3.52 12.76
N GLY A 115 34.41 2.62 13.51
CA GLY A 115 34.09 2.37 14.91
C GLY A 115 32.82 1.54 15.09
N LYS A 116 32.73 0.86 16.24
CA LYS A 116 31.65 -0.10 16.53
C LYS A 116 30.27 0.55 16.57
N GLU A 117 30.16 1.75 17.12
CA GLU A 117 28.89 2.48 17.25
C GLU A 117 28.25 2.75 15.88
N ASN A 118 29.03 3.17 14.88
CA ASN A 118 28.53 3.41 13.53
C ASN A 118 28.21 2.10 12.78
N ILE A 119 28.92 1.00 13.05
CA ILE A 119 28.58 -0.33 12.53
C ILE A 119 27.21 -0.78 13.07
N ILE A 120 26.94 -0.55 14.35
CA ILE A 120 25.66 -0.86 15.00
C ILE A 120 24.56 0.12 14.53
N ALA A 121 24.86 1.40 14.33
CA ALA A 121 23.90 2.37 13.78
C ALA A 121 23.43 1.97 12.37
N ARG A 122 24.34 1.45 11.54
CA ARG A 122 24.03 0.90 10.21
C ARG A 122 23.19 -0.38 10.28
N GLN A 123 23.33 -1.18 11.34
CA GLN A 123 22.40 -2.28 11.65
C GLN A 123 21.00 -1.76 12.05
N GLY A 124 20.92 -0.61 12.73
CA GLY A 124 19.65 0.06 13.05
C GLY A 124 18.87 0.48 11.80
N GLN A 125 19.55 0.97 10.75
CA GLN A 125 18.93 1.29 9.47
C GLN A 125 18.43 0.05 8.70
N TYR A 126 19.07 -1.12 8.87
CA TYR A 126 18.52 -2.40 8.42
C TYR A 126 17.18 -2.73 9.10
N CYS A 127 16.99 -2.32 10.36
CA CYS A 127 15.72 -2.46 11.07
C CYS A 127 14.67 -1.41 10.66
N VAL A 128 15.06 -0.27 10.07
CA VAL A 128 14.09 0.72 9.53
C VAL A 128 13.28 0.15 8.35
N MET A 129 13.77 -0.88 7.65
CA MET A 129 12.96 -1.65 6.69
C MET A 129 11.75 -2.38 7.34
N LEU A 130 11.72 -2.61 8.67
CA LEU A 130 10.52 -3.11 9.36
C LEU A 130 9.42 -2.04 9.46
N VAL A 131 9.78 -0.75 9.43
CA VAL A 131 8.81 0.35 9.36
C VAL A 131 8.20 0.46 7.95
N GLU A 132 8.95 0.11 6.90
CA GLU A 132 8.38 -0.11 5.56
C GLU A 132 7.44 -1.32 5.50
N TYR A 133 7.67 -2.34 6.33
CA TYR A 133 6.72 -3.44 6.51
C TYR A 133 5.41 -2.96 7.16
N CYS A 134 5.47 -1.97 8.07
CA CYS A 134 4.27 -1.34 8.62
C CYS A 134 3.55 -0.45 7.57
N LYS A 135 4.25 0.12 6.59
CA LYS A 135 3.63 0.76 5.41
C LYS A 135 2.93 -0.24 4.48
N CYS A 136 3.24 -1.53 4.57
CA CYS A 136 2.54 -2.59 3.84
C CYS A 136 1.21 -3.01 4.48
N LEU A 137 0.89 -2.47 5.67
CA LEU A 137 -0.44 -2.57 6.26
C LEU A 137 -1.35 -1.60 5.50
N THR A 138 -2.37 -2.15 4.86
CA THR A 138 -3.24 -1.48 3.90
C THR A 138 -3.61 -0.05 4.30
N PRO A 139 -3.36 0.98 3.46
CA PRO A 139 -3.69 2.38 3.75
C PRO A 139 -5.19 2.65 3.98
N VAL A 140 -6.03 1.67 3.64
CA VAL A 140 -7.51 1.75 3.73
C VAL A 140 -8.01 1.57 5.17
N ASN A 141 -7.29 0.82 6.00
CA ASN A 141 -7.54 0.68 7.44
C ASN A 141 -6.20 0.41 8.12
N PRO A 142 -5.43 1.46 8.46
CA PRO A 142 -4.18 1.27 9.19
C PRO A 142 -4.52 0.64 10.54
N VAL A 143 -4.12 -0.62 10.71
CA VAL A 143 -4.18 -1.30 12.01
C VAL A 143 -3.21 -0.59 12.95
N THR A 144 -3.54 -0.58 14.25
CA THR A 144 -2.59 -0.02 15.23
C THR A 144 -1.32 -0.86 15.28
N LEU A 145 -0.21 -0.28 15.72
CA LEU A 145 1.02 -1.02 15.88
C LEU A 145 0.83 -2.22 16.84
N SER A 146 0.01 -2.07 17.88
CA SER A 146 -0.37 -3.19 18.77
C SER A 146 -1.05 -4.33 18.00
N GLN A 147 -2.05 -4.01 17.18
CA GLN A 147 -2.76 -5.00 16.34
C GLN A 147 -1.82 -5.64 15.32
N ALA A 148 -0.92 -4.87 14.71
CA ALA A 148 0.06 -5.39 13.76
C ALA A 148 1.02 -6.40 14.42
N ILE A 149 1.46 -6.12 15.64
CA ILE A 149 2.28 -7.04 16.43
C ILE A 149 1.49 -8.32 16.73
N GLU A 150 0.22 -8.24 17.09
CA GLU A 150 -0.63 -9.42 17.34
C GLU A 150 -0.82 -10.29 16.09
N PHE A 151 -1.10 -9.67 14.92
CA PHE A 151 -1.39 -10.39 13.69
C PHE A 151 -0.16 -11.02 13.01
N HIS A 152 1.04 -10.46 13.22
CA HIS A 152 2.23 -10.87 12.49
C HIS A 152 3.28 -11.54 13.39
N GLN A 153 3.33 -12.87 13.37
CA GLN A 153 4.32 -13.67 14.10
C GLN A 153 5.77 -13.30 13.78
N ASN A 154 6.08 -12.83 12.56
CA ASN A 154 7.43 -12.40 12.22
C ASN A 154 7.83 -11.12 12.98
N LEU A 155 6.92 -10.16 13.16
CA LEU A 155 7.16 -8.96 13.94
C LEU A 155 7.37 -9.29 15.43
N GLN A 156 6.61 -10.25 15.97
CA GLN A 156 6.82 -10.77 17.33
C GLN A 156 8.20 -11.41 17.47
N LYS A 157 8.57 -12.30 16.54
CA LYS A 157 9.89 -12.95 16.55
C LYS A 157 11.04 -11.95 16.46
N GLU A 158 10.95 -10.94 15.61
CA GLU A 158 12.00 -9.89 15.51
C GLU A 158 12.05 -9.02 16.77
N ARG A 159 10.90 -8.70 17.38
CA ARG A 159 10.84 -8.02 18.69
C ARG A 159 11.53 -8.84 19.77
N ASP A 160 11.23 -10.13 19.85
CA ASP A 160 11.70 -10.99 20.93
C ASP A 160 13.16 -11.43 20.74
N SER A 161 13.67 -11.41 19.49
CA SER A 161 15.06 -11.80 19.16
C SER A 161 16.05 -10.63 19.12
N ASN A 162 15.59 -9.38 18.99
CA ASN A 162 16.45 -8.21 18.86
C ASN A 162 16.01 -7.08 19.79
N GLU A 163 16.84 -6.80 20.80
CA GLU A 163 16.58 -5.75 21.81
C GLU A 163 16.43 -4.34 21.20
N VAL A 164 17.12 -4.03 20.10
CA VAL A 164 17.00 -2.74 19.42
C VAL A 164 15.63 -2.61 18.77
N ILE A 165 15.13 -3.68 18.15
CA ILE A 165 13.79 -3.73 17.58
C ILE A 165 12.73 -3.67 18.69
N ALA A 166 12.94 -4.37 19.80
CA ALA A 166 12.06 -4.29 20.97
C ALA A 166 11.93 -2.87 21.50
N LYS A 167 13.06 -2.16 21.66
CA LYS A 167 13.08 -0.77 22.11
C LYS A 167 12.45 0.18 21.09
N LEU A 168 12.71 -0.04 19.80
CA LEU A 168 12.08 0.74 18.72
C LEU A 168 10.56 0.58 18.74
N LEU A 169 10.05 -0.64 18.90
CA LEU A 169 8.62 -0.91 18.97
C LEU A 169 7.99 -0.32 20.23
N ASP A 170 8.64 -0.41 21.39
CA ASP A 170 8.15 0.23 22.63
C ASP A 170 8.05 1.75 22.50
N ILE A 171 9.07 2.40 21.93
CA ILE A 171 9.03 3.86 21.66
C ILE A 171 7.94 4.17 20.62
N SER A 172 7.84 3.39 19.55
CA SER A 172 6.85 3.61 18.49
C SER A 172 5.42 3.47 18.99
N LEU A 173 5.15 2.52 19.90
CA LEU A 173 3.85 2.35 20.56
C LEU A 173 3.46 3.58 21.40
N LYS A 174 4.44 4.22 22.05
CA LYS A 174 4.22 5.45 22.83
C LYS A 174 4.01 6.69 21.95
N LEU A 175 4.66 6.73 20.78
CA LEU A 175 4.56 7.85 19.83
C LEU A 175 3.39 7.71 18.84
N GLU A 176 2.71 6.56 18.84
CA GLU A 176 1.56 6.31 17.97
C GLU A 176 0.44 7.31 18.24
N ARG A 177 -0.19 7.84 17.17
CA ARG A 177 -1.31 8.80 17.21
C ARG A 177 -0.98 10.18 17.79
N ILE A 178 0.29 10.54 17.90
CA ILE A 178 0.68 11.92 18.19
C ILE A 178 0.53 12.78 16.92
N TYR A 179 0.04 14.01 17.08
CA TYR A 179 -0.08 14.97 15.98
C TYR A 179 1.31 15.45 15.52
N ARG A 180 1.54 15.48 14.20
CA ARG A 180 2.85 15.85 13.62
C ARG A 180 2.97 17.34 13.28
N HIS A 181 2.02 17.85 12.51
CA HIS A 181 1.98 19.24 12.06
C HIS A 181 0.53 19.64 11.77
N VAL A 182 0.28 20.94 11.68
CA VAL A 182 -1.00 21.49 11.23
C VAL A 182 -1.04 21.43 9.71
N SER A 183 -2.16 20.98 9.14
CA SER A 183 -2.38 20.98 7.69
C SER A 183 -3.79 21.45 7.39
N THR A 184 -3.93 22.21 6.31
CA THR A 184 -5.24 22.64 5.81
C THR A 184 -6.02 21.45 5.29
N HIS A 185 -7.30 21.34 5.65
CA HIS A 185 -8.18 20.34 5.06
C HIS A 185 -8.35 20.64 3.57
N ALA A 186 -8.20 19.64 2.70
CA ALA A 186 -8.23 19.81 1.25
C ALA A 186 -9.56 20.34 0.64
N ALA A 187 -10.57 20.61 1.48
CA ALA A 187 -11.93 20.95 1.01
C ALA A 187 -12.79 21.69 2.04
N GLY A 188 -12.49 21.55 3.33
CA GLY A 188 -13.31 22.12 4.40
C GLY A 188 -13.13 23.63 4.47
N ILE A 189 -14.21 24.37 4.26
CA ILE A 189 -14.28 25.82 4.42
C ILE A 189 -15.32 26.13 5.50
N VAL A 190 -15.01 27.11 6.34
CA VAL A 190 -15.89 27.56 7.40
C VAL A 190 -16.37 28.96 7.06
N ILE A 191 -17.67 29.18 7.11
CA ILE A 191 -18.29 30.48 6.87
C ILE A 191 -18.96 30.93 8.16
N CYS A 192 -18.61 32.14 8.60
CA CYS A 192 -19.17 32.79 9.78
C CYS A 192 -19.67 34.17 9.37
N ASP A 193 -20.73 34.65 10.02
CA ASP A 193 -21.30 35.99 9.85
C ASP A 193 -20.49 37.08 10.58
N GLN A 194 -19.54 36.68 11.42
CA GLN A 194 -18.65 37.53 12.20
C GLN A 194 -17.19 37.09 12.04
N LYS A 195 -16.27 37.81 12.69
CA LYS A 195 -14.85 37.43 12.69
C LYS A 195 -14.66 36.07 13.35
N LEU A 196 -14.00 35.14 12.65
CA LEU A 196 -13.74 33.76 13.12
C LEU A 196 -13.03 33.72 14.48
N GLU A 197 -12.13 34.68 14.73
CA GLU A 197 -11.37 34.84 15.98
C GLU A 197 -12.25 34.98 17.23
N ASN A 198 -13.50 35.44 17.07
CA ASN A 198 -14.45 35.57 18.17
C ASN A 198 -15.01 34.21 18.62
N PHE A 199 -14.93 33.18 17.78
CA PHE A 199 -15.52 31.85 18.01
C PHE A 199 -14.47 30.77 18.19
N VAL A 200 -13.42 30.80 17.36
CA VAL A 200 -12.39 29.76 17.33
C VAL A 200 -11.00 30.37 17.14
N PRO A 201 -9.97 29.77 17.75
CA PRO A 201 -8.60 30.15 17.47
C PRO A 201 -8.24 29.85 16.02
N VAL A 202 -7.53 30.80 15.39
CA VAL A 202 -7.10 30.73 13.99
C VAL A 202 -5.58 30.58 13.89
N TYR A 203 -5.12 30.03 12.78
CA TYR A 203 -3.73 29.84 12.41
C TYR A 203 -3.52 30.42 11.01
N TYR A 204 -2.46 31.22 10.85
CA TYR A 204 -2.12 31.87 9.58
C TYR A 204 -0.86 31.18 9.01
N ASP A 205 -1.04 30.42 7.93
CA ASP A 205 0.06 29.83 7.17
C ASP A 205 0.57 30.86 6.13
N PRO A 206 1.86 31.19 6.09
CA PRO A 206 2.43 32.10 5.08
C PRO A 206 2.17 31.69 3.63
N ASN A 207 1.96 30.39 3.38
CA ASN A 207 1.70 29.85 2.05
C ASN A 207 0.20 29.75 1.71
N SER A 208 -0.69 30.05 2.67
CA SER A 208 -2.14 29.99 2.48
C SER A 208 -2.73 31.38 2.29
N ALA A 209 -3.63 31.53 1.32
CA ALA A 209 -4.37 32.77 1.13
C ALA A 209 -5.46 33.00 2.21
N LEU A 210 -5.91 31.94 2.89
CA LEU A 210 -6.96 32.00 3.90
C LEU A 210 -6.47 31.52 5.28
N PRO A 211 -6.99 32.10 6.38
CA PRO A 211 -6.72 31.60 7.72
C PRO A 211 -7.33 30.20 7.93
N ILE A 212 -6.69 29.43 8.80
CA ILE A 212 -7.06 28.04 9.10
C ILE A 212 -7.60 27.99 10.53
N THR A 213 -8.68 27.25 10.77
CA THR A 213 -9.17 27.03 12.15
C THR A 213 -8.25 26.05 12.88
N GLN A 214 -7.84 26.34 14.12
CA GLN A 214 -7.04 25.39 14.91
C GLN A 214 -7.88 24.18 15.38
N TYR A 215 -9.20 24.32 15.39
CA TYR A 215 -10.10 23.19 15.66
C TYR A 215 -10.15 22.23 14.49
N SER A 216 -10.17 20.94 14.80
CA SER A 216 -10.38 19.91 13.79
C SER A 216 -11.84 19.87 13.34
N MET A 217 -12.08 19.22 12.21
CA MET A 217 -13.39 19.12 11.55
C MET A 217 -14.57 18.81 12.50
N LYS A 218 -14.36 17.94 13.50
CA LYS A 218 -15.43 17.55 14.45
C LYS A 218 -15.75 18.63 15.47
N TYR A 219 -14.78 19.47 15.83
CA TYR A 219 -14.94 20.49 16.87
C TYR A 219 -15.45 21.81 16.30
N VAL A 220 -15.11 22.13 15.05
CA VAL A 220 -15.65 23.31 14.35
C VAL A 220 -17.19 23.28 14.29
N GLU A 221 -17.75 22.12 13.93
CA GLU A 221 -19.21 21.95 13.82
C GLU A 221 -19.89 22.02 15.20
N LYS A 222 -19.23 21.45 16.23
CA LYS A 222 -19.69 21.57 17.63
C LYS A 222 -19.59 22.99 18.19
N ALA A 223 -18.69 23.81 17.64
CA ALA A 223 -18.58 25.23 17.97
C ALA A 223 -19.69 26.07 17.30
N GLY A 224 -20.61 25.44 16.55
CA GLY A 224 -21.74 26.11 15.92
C GLY A 224 -21.42 26.78 14.59
N LEU A 225 -20.22 26.55 14.04
CA LEU A 225 -19.81 27.14 12.78
C LEU A 225 -20.31 26.33 11.58
N LEU A 226 -20.80 27.05 10.56
CA LEU A 226 -21.26 26.44 9.32
C LEU A 226 -20.06 26.02 8.46
N LYS A 227 -20.08 24.76 8.04
CA LYS A 227 -18.99 24.14 7.29
C LYS A 227 -19.47 23.70 5.92
N PHE A 228 -18.72 24.10 4.90
CA PHE A 228 -18.89 23.66 3.51
C PHE A 228 -17.70 22.80 3.07
N TYR A 229 -17.95 21.96 2.08
CA TYR A 229 -16.91 21.18 1.40
C TYR A 229 -16.82 21.61 -0.06
N LEU A 230 -15.73 22.29 -0.42
CA LEU A 230 -15.38 22.58 -1.82
C LEU A 230 -14.25 21.65 -2.23
N LEU A 231 -14.58 20.57 -2.94
CA LEU A 231 -13.59 19.59 -3.39
C LEU A 231 -13.07 19.97 -4.78
N GLY A 232 -11.74 19.99 -4.94
CA GLY A 232 -11.11 20.02 -6.25
C GLY A 232 -11.16 18.63 -6.89
N LEU A 233 -12.10 18.42 -7.81
CA LEU A 233 -12.22 17.15 -8.54
C LEU A 233 -11.54 17.26 -9.91
N GLY A 234 -10.38 16.62 -10.08
CA GLY A 234 -9.61 16.66 -11.33
C GLY A 234 -10.39 16.17 -12.57
N THR A 235 -11.39 15.32 -12.38
CA THR A 235 -12.30 14.89 -13.46
C THR A 235 -13.10 16.04 -14.07
N LEU A 236 -13.53 17.02 -13.27
CA LEU A 236 -14.24 18.18 -13.79
C LEU A 236 -13.29 19.08 -14.61
N THR A 237 -12.04 19.20 -14.17
CA THR A 237 -10.98 19.86 -14.94
C THR A 237 -10.73 19.13 -16.26
N LEU A 238 -10.73 17.79 -16.27
CA LEU A 238 -10.62 17.00 -17.49
C LEU A 238 -11.77 17.32 -18.46
N ILE A 239 -13.01 17.24 -17.98
CA ILE A 239 -14.20 17.53 -18.79
C ILE A 239 -14.12 18.93 -19.39
N ASP A 240 -13.77 19.94 -18.58
CA ASP A 240 -13.64 21.33 -19.04
C ASP A 240 -12.52 21.49 -20.09
N HIS A 241 -11.34 20.90 -19.88
CA HIS A 241 -10.25 20.93 -20.85
C HIS A 241 -10.63 20.27 -22.18
N VAL A 242 -11.29 19.12 -22.13
CA VAL A 242 -11.78 18.43 -23.33
C VAL A 242 -12.82 19.29 -24.06
N CYS A 243 -13.78 19.86 -23.34
CA CYS A 243 -14.78 20.76 -23.93
C CYS A 243 -14.13 21.99 -24.58
N ARG A 244 -13.08 22.57 -23.97
CA ARG A 244 -12.33 23.69 -24.57
C ARG A 244 -11.63 23.29 -25.86
N LEU A 245 -11.01 22.12 -25.91
CA LEU A 245 -10.38 21.60 -27.13
C LEU A 245 -11.41 21.39 -28.25
N ILE A 246 -12.56 20.77 -27.94
CA ILE A 246 -13.65 20.55 -28.90
C ILE A 246 -14.22 21.89 -29.41
N ASN A 247 -14.46 22.83 -28.49
CA ASN A 247 -15.06 24.13 -28.79
C ASN A 247 -14.13 25.05 -29.61
N ARG A 248 -12.81 24.88 -29.49
CA ARG A 248 -11.83 25.60 -30.32
C ARG A 248 -12.02 25.30 -31.80
N ASP A 249 -12.40 24.07 -32.13
CA ASP A 249 -12.53 23.59 -33.51
C ASP A 249 -13.95 23.86 -34.09
N GLY A 250 -14.69 24.79 -33.48
CA GLY A 250 -15.99 25.28 -33.95
C GLY A 250 -17.19 24.40 -33.60
N LYS A 251 -16.98 23.24 -32.99
CA LYS A 251 -18.05 22.35 -32.49
C LYS A 251 -18.51 22.85 -31.12
N LYS A 252 -19.79 23.21 -30.94
CA LYS A 252 -20.31 23.59 -29.60
C LYS A 252 -20.80 22.36 -28.86
N ILE A 253 -20.07 21.93 -27.82
CA ILE A 253 -20.51 20.89 -26.89
C ILE A 253 -20.87 21.52 -25.54
N ASP A 254 -22.04 21.16 -25.03
CA ASP A 254 -22.45 21.42 -23.64
C ASP A 254 -22.62 20.10 -22.91
N ILE A 255 -21.68 19.81 -22.01
CA ILE A 255 -21.62 18.56 -21.26
C ILE A 255 -22.84 18.32 -20.37
N SER A 256 -23.54 19.39 -19.95
CA SER A 256 -24.74 19.27 -19.12
C SER A 256 -25.94 18.74 -19.88
N SER A 257 -25.90 18.81 -21.22
CA SER A 257 -27.00 18.47 -22.12
C SER A 257 -26.80 17.17 -22.92
N VAL A 258 -25.71 16.44 -22.68
CA VAL A 258 -25.41 15.21 -23.44
C VAL A 258 -26.47 14.13 -23.20
N PRO A 259 -26.90 13.41 -24.26
CA PRO A 259 -27.92 12.37 -24.13
C PRO A 259 -27.39 11.20 -23.32
N LEU A 260 -28.19 10.65 -22.40
CA LEU A 260 -27.83 9.51 -21.55
C LEU A 260 -28.05 8.14 -22.23
N ASN A 261 -28.41 8.12 -23.51
CA ASN A 261 -28.70 6.92 -24.29
C ASN A 261 -27.77 6.75 -25.51
N ASP A 262 -26.60 7.40 -25.51
CA ASP A 262 -25.63 7.26 -26.58
C ASP A 262 -25.05 5.83 -26.63
N GLN A 263 -25.29 5.16 -27.76
CA GLN A 263 -24.90 3.77 -27.98
C GLN A 263 -23.38 3.56 -27.95
N LYS A 264 -22.61 4.48 -28.55
CA LYS A 264 -21.13 4.39 -28.59
C LYS A 264 -20.53 4.41 -27.19
N THR A 265 -21.10 5.24 -26.31
CA THR A 265 -20.70 5.32 -24.90
C THR A 265 -20.85 3.98 -24.19
N TYR A 266 -21.98 3.30 -24.38
CA TYR A 266 -22.21 1.99 -23.78
C TYR A 266 -21.37 0.87 -24.42
N GLU A 267 -21.02 0.98 -25.70
CA GLU A 267 -20.14 0.03 -26.38
C GLU A 267 -18.70 0.07 -25.82
N ILE A 268 -18.14 1.27 -25.59
CA ILE A 268 -16.80 1.37 -25.00
C ILE A 268 -16.79 0.83 -23.56
N LEU A 269 -17.86 1.08 -22.78
CA LEU A 269 -17.99 0.55 -21.43
C LEU A 269 -18.12 -0.97 -21.45
N SER A 270 -18.97 -1.50 -22.33
CA SER A 270 -19.19 -2.94 -22.50
C SER A 270 -17.96 -3.70 -23.00
N SER A 271 -17.06 -3.04 -23.74
CA SER A 271 -15.78 -3.63 -24.16
C SER A 271 -14.71 -3.59 -23.07
N GLY A 272 -14.96 -2.88 -21.96
CA GLY A 272 -14.00 -2.65 -20.88
C GLY A 272 -12.93 -1.61 -21.22
N ASP A 273 -13.14 -0.79 -22.26
CA ASP A 273 -12.29 0.34 -22.60
C ASP A 273 -12.64 1.58 -21.75
N SER A 274 -12.47 1.46 -20.43
CA SER A 274 -12.78 2.51 -19.46
C SER A 274 -11.54 3.13 -18.81
N ILE A 275 -10.35 2.97 -19.39
CA ILE A 275 -9.14 3.71 -18.96
C ILE A 275 -9.41 5.21 -19.14
N GLY A 276 -9.16 6.01 -18.10
CA GLY A 276 -9.48 7.44 -18.06
C GLY A 276 -10.95 7.78 -17.77
N VAL A 277 -11.83 6.77 -17.68
CA VAL A 277 -13.25 6.98 -17.34
C VAL A 277 -13.42 6.95 -15.83
N PHE A 278 -13.92 8.06 -15.28
CA PHE A 278 -14.00 8.28 -13.85
C PHE A 278 -14.72 7.16 -13.10
N HIS A 279 -14.16 6.74 -11.95
CA HIS A 279 -14.57 5.58 -11.12
C HIS A 279 -14.48 4.19 -11.78
N LEU A 280 -14.31 4.10 -13.11
CA LEU A 280 -14.48 2.86 -13.85
C LEU A 280 -13.16 2.27 -14.38
N GLU A 281 -12.00 2.76 -13.93
CA GLU A 281 -10.70 2.43 -14.53
C GLU A 281 -10.04 1.14 -14.02
N SER A 282 -10.37 0.72 -12.78
CA SER A 282 -9.66 -0.39 -12.13
C SER A 282 -9.83 -1.71 -12.89
N SER A 283 -8.83 -2.59 -12.85
CA SER A 283 -8.84 -3.82 -13.65
C SER A 283 -10.04 -4.73 -13.37
N GLY A 284 -10.45 -4.86 -12.10
CA GLY A 284 -11.62 -5.68 -11.77
C GLY A 284 -12.95 -4.96 -12.05
N MET A 285 -12.99 -3.62 -12.00
CA MET A 285 -14.16 -2.85 -12.44
C MET A 285 -14.38 -3.01 -13.94
N ARG A 286 -13.30 -2.97 -14.73
CA ARG A 286 -13.31 -3.27 -16.16
C ARG A 286 -13.81 -4.67 -16.47
N GLU A 287 -13.36 -5.66 -15.71
CA GLU A 287 -13.86 -7.04 -15.86
C GLU A 287 -15.36 -7.13 -15.53
N ALA A 288 -15.82 -6.42 -14.50
CA ALA A 288 -17.22 -6.34 -14.15
C ALA A 288 -18.05 -5.66 -15.28
N LEU A 289 -17.55 -4.58 -15.87
CA LEU A 289 -18.18 -3.92 -17.02
C LEU A 289 -18.34 -4.85 -18.22
N ILE A 290 -17.31 -5.63 -18.57
CA ILE A 290 -17.35 -6.58 -19.69
C ILE A 290 -18.43 -7.66 -19.48
N LYS A 291 -18.61 -8.12 -18.24
CA LYS A 291 -19.66 -9.09 -17.89
C LYS A 291 -21.04 -8.45 -17.86
N LEU A 292 -21.14 -7.24 -17.30
CA LEU A 292 -22.38 -6.50 -17.13
C LEU A 292 -22.95 -6.04 -18.48
N LYS A 293 -22.10 -5.56 -19.38
CA LYS A 293 -22.47 -4.90 -20.64
C LYS A 293 -23.54 -3.83 -20.40
N PRO A 294 -23.20 -2.72 -19.73
CA PRO A 294 -24.19 -1.69 -19.40
C PRO A 294 -24.80 -1.10 -20.67
N ASP A 295 -26.11 -0.90 -20.66
CA ASP A 295 -26.91 -0.33 -21.76
C ASP A 295 -27.83 0.82 -21.30
N CYS A 296 -27.83 1.12 -20.00
CA CYS A 296 -28.51 2.28 -19.41
C CYS A 296 -27.66 2.91 -18.27
N ILE A 297 -28.07 4.08 -17.79
CA ILE A 297 -27.33 4.81 -16.74
C ILE A 297 -27.47 4.11 -15.39
N GLU A 298 -28.61 3.46 -15.14
CA GLU A 298 -28.92 2.72 -13.92
C GLU A 298 -27.90 1.60 -13.66
N ASP A 299 -27.39 0.96 -14.71
CA ASP A 299 -26.34 -0.04 -14.58
C ASP A 299 -25.02 0.53 -14.08
N ILE A 300 -24.66 1.75 -14.50
CA ILE A 300 -23.45 2.43 -14.02
C ILE A 300 -23.63 2.78 -12.54
N ILE A 301 -24.82 3.25 -12.15
CA ILE A 301 -25.18 3.56 -10.76
C ILE A 301 -25.08 2.30 -9.89
N ALA A 302 -25.66 1.19 -10.34
CA ALA A 302 -25.64 -0.10 -9.67
C ALA A 302 -24.22 -0.62 -9.53
N LEU A 303 -23.41 -0.56 -10.60
CA LEU A 303 -22.04 -1.06 -10.57
C LEU A 303 -21.15 -0.26 -9.59
N ILE A 304 -21.24 1.07 -9.59
CA ILE A 304 -20.50 1.93 -8.63
C ILE A 304 -20.90 1.65 -7.18
N SER A 305 -22.15 1.23 -6.97
CA SER A 305 -22.66 0.86 -5.64
C SER A 305 -22.19 -0.53 -5.23
N LEU A 306 -22.25 -1.51 -6.13
CA LEU A 306 -21.95 -2.91 -5.86
C LEU A 306 -20.45 -3.23 -5.79
N TYR A 307 -19.60 -2.52 -6.52
CA TYR A 307 -18.17 -2.84 -6.63
C TYR A 307 -17.37 -2.39 -5.39
N ARG A 308 -17.67 -3.02 -4.24
CA ARG A 308 -17.07 -2.77 -2.93
C ARG A 308 -16.98 -4.08 -2.13
N PRO A 309 -16.02 -4.21 -1.20
CA PRO A 309 -15.94 -5.39 -0.33
C PRO A 309 -17.28 -5.63 0.40
N GLY A 310 -17.88 -6.81 0.22
CA GLY A 310 -19.23 -7.14 0.70
C GLY A 310 -20.23 -7.27 -0.44
N PRO A 311 -20.78 -6.16 -1.00
CA PRO A 311 -21.79 -6.22 -2.06
C PRO A 311 -21.26 -6.72 -3.41
N MET A 312 -19.93 -6.81 -3.61
CA MET A 312 -19.32 -7.30 -4.85
C MET A 312 -19.76 -8.74 -5.19
N ASP A 313 -20.08 -9.55 -4.17
CA ASP A 313 -20.58 -10.91 -4.35
C ASP A 313 -21.95 -10.98 -5.05
N ASN A 314 -22.70 -9.87 -5.07
CA ASN A 314 -24.00 -9.77 -5.76
C ASN A 314 -23.87 -9.38 -7.23
N ILE A 315 -22.69 -8.95 -7.71
CA ILE A 315 -22.50 -8.56 -9.12
C ILE A 315 -22.83 -9.72 -10.06
N PRO A 316 -22.37 -10.97 -9.85
CA PRO A 316 -22.73 -12.09 -10.71
C PRO A 316 -24.24 -12.33 -10.80
N THR A 317 -24.97 -12.23 -9.67
CA THR A 317 -26.44 -12.37 -9.64
C THR A 317 -27.12 -11.24 -10.39
N TYR A 318 -26.71 -9.99 -10.19
CA TYR A 318 -27.22 -8.84 -10.94
C TYR A 318 -27.04 -9.05 -12.45
N VAL A 319 -25.85 -9.47 -12.88
CA VAL A 319 -25.52 -9.74 -14.29
C VAL A 319 -26.34 -10.89 -14.85
N ALA A 320 -26.48 -12.00 -14.11
CA ALA A 320 -27.26 -13.16 -14.56
C ALA A 320 -28.75 -12.81 -14.77
N ARG A 321 -29.33 -12.03 -13.86
CA ARG A 321 -30.72 -11.59 -13.95
C ARG A 321 -30.93 -10.58 -15.07
N LYS A 322 -30.00 -9.63 -15.24
CA LYS A 322 -30.02 -8.69 -16.36
C LYS A 322 -30.08 -9.41 -17.72
N HIS A 323 -29.22 -10.42 -17.91
CA HIS A 323 -29.16 -11.18 -19.18
C HIS A 323 -30.22 -12.28 -19.30
N GLY A 324 -31.17 -12.37 -18.36
CA GLY A 324 -32.25 -13.37 -18.39
C GLY A 324 -31.80 -14.81 -18.14
N LEU A 325 -30.59 -15.01 -17.60
CA LEU A 325 -30.06 -16.33 -17.24
C LEU A 325 -30.65 -16.84 -15.91
N GLU A 326 -31.09 -15.91 -15.06
CA GLU A 326 -31.77 -16.17 -13.79
C GLU A 326 -33.05 -15.33 -13.74
N LYS A 327 -34.16 -15.87 -13.23
CA LYS A 327 -35.38 -15.10 -13.04
C LYS A 327 -35.22 -14.15 -11.84
N PRO A 328 -35.55 -12.85 -11.99
CA PRO A 328 -35.56 -11.93 -10.85
C PRO A 328 -36.55 -12.39 -9.77
N ASP A 329 -36.08 -12.46 -8.53
CA ASP A 329 -36.92 -12.64 -7.35
C ASP A 329 -37.11 -11.28 -6.67
N TYR A 330 -38.35 -10.79 -6.67
CA TYR A 330 -38.75 -9.53 -6.04
C TYR A 330 -39.16 -9.68 -4.58
N ILE A 331 -39.07 -10.89 -4.02
CA ILE A 331 -39.41 -11.25 -2.63
C ILE A 331 -40.92 -11.17 -2.33
N HIS A 332 -41.60 -10.11 -2.78
CA HIS A 332 -43.04 -9.91 -2.65
C HIS A 332 -43.58 -9.07 -3.83
N PRO A 333 -44.81 -9.33 -4.34
CA PRO A 333 -45.39 -8.58 -5.46
C PRO A 333 -45.42 -7.05 -5.26
N LEU A 334 -45.68 -6.59 -4.03
CA LEU A 334 -45.69 -5.15 -3.71
C LEU A 334 -44.32 -4.48 -3.87
N LEU A 335 -43.22 -5.24 -3.82
CA LEU A 335 -41.87 -4.73 -3.92
C LEU A 335 -41.33 -4.70 -5.35
N GLU A 336 -42.05 -5.29 -6.31
CA GLU A 336 -41.61 -5.34 -7.71
C GLU A 336 -41.33 -3.92 -8.24
N GLY A 337 -42.19 -2.94 -7.96
CA GLY A 337 -41.99 -1.56 -8.41
C GLY A 337 -40.66 -0.93 -7.96
N VAL A 338 -40.19 -1.24 -6.74
CA VAL A 338 -38.96 -0.66 -6.15
C VAL A 338 -37.71 -1.44 -6.57
N LEU A 339 -37.84 -2.74 -6.77
CA LEU A 339 -36.73 -3.65 -7.05
C LEU A 339 -36.57 -3.99 -8.53
N LYS A 340 -37.50 -3.57 -9.39
CA LYS A 340 -37.47 -3.82 -10.84
C LYS A 340 -36.21 -3.27 -11.49
N GLU A 341 -35.83 -2.04 -11.14
CA GLU A 341 -34.63 -1.37 -11.66
C GLU A 341 -33.35 -2.15 -11.36
N THR A 342 -33.29 -2.86 -10.23
CA THR A 342 -32.10 -3.61 -9.77
C THR A 342 -32.27 -5.12 -9.88
N PHE A 343 -33.23 -5.58 -10.69
CA PHE A 343 -33.52 -7.00 -10.92
C PHE A 343 -33.71 -7.81 -9.63
N GLY A 344 -34.41 -7.25 -8.63
CA GLY A 344 -34.67 -7.94 -7.36
C GLY A 344 -33.52 -7.90 -6.35
N VAL A 345 -32.37 -7.29 -6.68
CA VAL A 345 -31.23 -7.15 -5.77
C VAL A 345 -31.39 -5.85 -4.97
N ILE A 346 -31.30 -5.91 -3.63
CA ILE A 346 -31.34 -4.71 -2.78
C ILE A 346 -29.94 -4.08 -2.78
N ILE A 347 -29.83 -2.90 -3.41
CA ILE A 347 -28.55 -2.19 -3.58
C ILE A 347 -28.55 -0.88 -2.80
N TYR A 348 -29.67 -0.16 -2.81
CA TYR A 348 -29.72 1.22 -2.34
C TYR A 348 -30.35 1.39 -0.96
N GLN A 349 -29.90 2.42 -0.23
CA GLN A 349 -30.50 2.86 1.02
C GLN A 349 -31.94 3.32 0.82
N GLU A 350 -32.19 4.02 -0.28
CA GLU A 350 -33.50 4.50 -0.68
C GLU A 350 -34.47 3.33 -0.96
N GLN A 351 -33.98 2.20 -1.48
CA GLN A 351 -34.79 0.98 -1.63
C GLN A 351 -35.18 0.40 -0.27
N VAL A 352 -34.27 0.38 0.71
CA VAL A 352 -34.57 -0.06 2.08
C VAL A 352 -35.66 0.81 2.70
N MET A 353 -35.57 2.12 2.52
CA MET A 353 -36.57 3.06 3.04
C MET A 353 -37.94 2.84 2.37
N GLU A 354 -37.96 2.64 1.05
CA GLU A 354 -39.19 2.39 0.30
C GLU A 354 -39.84 1.03 0.63
N ILE A 355 -39.04 -0.01 0.87
CA ILE A 355 -39.54 -1.31 1.33
C ILE A 355 -40.30 -1.16 2.66
N ALA A 356 -39.73 -0.42 3.62
CA ALA A 356 -40.39 -0.16 4.91
C ALA A 356 -41.67 0.68 4.77
N ARG A 357 -41.68 1.65 3.86
CA ARG A 357 -42.87 2.45 3.56
C ARG A 357 -44.00 1.61 2.95
N ILE A 358 -43.69 0.83 1.92
CA ILE A 358 -44.69 0.06 1.17
C ILE A 358 -45.23 -1.11 1.99
N LEU A 359 -44.34 -1.87 2.66
CA LEU A 359 -44.78 -3.03 3.42
C LEU A 359 -45.34 -2.63 4.78
N SER A 360 -44.70 -1.72 5.51
CA SER A 360 -45.03 -1.48 6.92
C SER A 360 -45.70 -0.13 7.18
N GLY A 361 -45.93 0.69 6.16
CA GLY A 361 -46.60 1.98 6.30
C GLY A 361 -45.77 3.07 6.98
N TYR A 362 -44.44 2.91 7.02
CA TYR A 362 -43.52 3.89 7.61
C TYR A 362 -43.61 5.25 6.91
N SER A 363 -43.50 6.34 7.67
CA SER A 363 -43.15 7.64 7.11
C SER A 363 -41.70 7.67 6.63
N LEU A 364 -41.35 8.63 5.76
CA LEU A 364 -39.96 8.79 5.28
C LEU A 364 -38.96 9.05 6.43
N ALA A 365 -39.41 9.74 7.49
CA ALA A 365 -38.58 10.02 8.67
C ALA A 365 -38.31 8.73 9.47
N GLU A 366 -39.35 7.92 9.70
CA GLU A 366 -39.21 6.62 10.38
C GLU A 366 -38.35 5.65 9.56
N ALA A 367 -38.49 5.66 8.24
CA ALA A 367 -37.69 4.83 7.35
C ALA A 367 -36.20 5.22 7.37
N ASP A 368 -35.86 6.51 7.49
CA ASP A 368 -34.46 6.92 7.69
C ASP A 368 -33.94 6.53 9.09
N LEU A 369 -34.78 6.57 10.13
CA LEU A 369 -34.41 6.07 11.46
C LEU A 369 -34.07 4.57 11.41
N LEU A 370 -34.90 3.76 10.73
CA LEU A 370 -34.64 2.34 10.47
C LEU A 370 -33.28 2.13 9.78
N ARG A 371 -33.03 2.87 8.69
CA ARG A 371 -31.78 2.82 7.93
C ARG A 371 -30.57 3.16 8.82
N ARG A 372 -30.67 4.19 9.67
CA ARG A 372 -29.60 4.58 10.62
C ARG A 372 -29.36 3.50 11.68
N ALA A 373 -30.42 2.90 12.21
CA ALA A 373 -30.32 1.81 13.18
C ALA A 373 -29.58 0.60 12.59
N MET A 374 -29.94 0.21 11.36
CA MET A 374 -29.28 -0.87 10.62
C MET A 374 -27.79 -0.59 10.37
N GLY A 375 -27.44 0.65 9.99
CA GLY A 375 -26.06 1.04 9.76
C GLY A 375 -25.19 1.00 11.02
N LYS A 376 -25.74 1.39 12.18
CA LYS A 376 -25.02 1.38 13.47
C LYS A 376 -25.04 0.02 14.17
N LYS A 377 -25.87 -0.93 13.73
CA LYS A 377 -26.05 -2.27 14.32
C LYS A 377 -26.34 -2.22 15.83
N ILE A 378 -27.18 -1.27 16.26
CA ILE A 378 -27.58 -1.15 17.66
C ILE A 378 -28.66 -2.18 17.93
N LYS A 379 -28.35 -3.22 18.71
CA LYS A 379 -29.21 -4.38 18.92
C LYS A 379 -30.60 -4.01 19.45
N GLU A 380 -30.65 -3.22 20.53
CA GLU A 380 -31.92 -2.80 21.16
C GLU A 380 -32.82 -2.00 20.21
N GLU A 381 -32.25 -1.13 19.39
CA GLU A 381 -33.02 -0.33 18.43
C GLU A 381 -33.49 -1.20 17.26
N MET A 382 -32.66 -2.13 16.80
CA MET A 382 -33.04 -3.09 15.75
C MET A 382 -34.21 -3.98 16.17
N ASP A 383 -34.24 -4.44 17.42
CA ASP A 383 -35.32 -5.29 17.92
C ASP A 383 -36.66 -4.52 17.96
N LYS A 384 -36.64 -3.26 18.40
CA LYS A 384 -37.83 -2.38 18.36
C LYS A 384 -38.32 -2.14 16.93
N GLN A 385 -37.39 -1.85 16.02
CA GLN A 385 -37.73 -1.61 14.63
C GLN A 385 -38.26 -2.87 13.92
N ARG A 386 -37.78 -4.05 14.31
CA ARG A 386 -38.27 -5.35 13.79
C ARG A 386 -39.74 -5.55 14.14
N GLU A 387 -40.10 -5.30 15.40
CA GLU A 387 -41.47 -5.43 15.86
C GLU A 387 -42.40 -4.46 15.12
N LEU A 388 -42.03 -3.18 15.02
CA LEU A 388 -42.79 -2.17 14.29
C LEU A 388 -42.96 -2.52 12.81
N PHE A 389 -41.89 -3.00 12.16
CA PHE A 389 -41.94 -3.42 10.76
C PHE A 389 -42.91 -4.57 10.54
N ILE A 390 -42.86 -5.62 11.37
CA ILE A 390 -43.72 -6.80 11.23
C ILE A 390 -45.19 -6.45 11.55
N GLN A 391 -45.45 -5.65 12.59
CA GLN A 391 -46.80 -5.18 12.90
C GLN A 391 -47.38 -4.33 11.75
N GLY A 392 -46.58 -3.47 11.13
CA GLY A 392 -46.99 -2.72 9.95
C GLY A 392 -47.27 -3.63 8.74
N ALA A 393 -46.39 -4.59 8.49
CA ALA A 393 -46.50 -5.52 7.35
C ALA A 393 -47.73 -6.42 7.43
N THR A 394 -48.02 -6.93 8.63
CA THR A 394 -49.21 -7.74 8.89
C THR A 394 -50.51 -6.93 8.74
N LYS A 395 -50.52 -5.66 9.15
CA LYS A 395 -51.65 -4.74 8.88
C LYS A 395 -51.88 -4.53 7.38
N ASN A 396 -50.84 -4.59 6.57
CA ASN A 396 -50.90 -4.44 5.12
C ASN A 396 -51.06 -5.78 4.37
N GLY A 397 -51.43 -6.86 5.07
CA GLY A 397 -51.77 -8.15 4.46
C GLY A 397 -50.58 -9.05 4.11
N VAL A 398 -49.39 -8.79 4.66
CA VAL A 398 -48.21 -9.66 4.53
C VAL A 398 -48.18 -10.63 5.70
N ASP A 399 -47.99 -11.92 5.40
CA ASP A 399 -47.84 -12.95 6.43
C ASP A 399 -46.66 -12.69 7.37
N TYR A 400 -46.79 -13.06 8.65
CA TYR A 400 -45.80 -12.81 9.69
C TYR A 400 -44.42 -13.39 9.34
N ASP A 401 -44.37 -14.65 8.89
CA ASP A 401 -43.11 -15.33 8.58
C ASP A 401 -42.43 -14.66 7.38
N ARG A 402 -43.22 -14.26 6.40
CA ARG A 402 -42.72 -13.55 5.23
C ARG A 402 -42.24 -12.14 5.57
N ALA A 403 -42.94 -11.41 6.43
CA ALA A 403 -42.52 -10.10 6.91
C ALA A 403 -41.21 -10.18 7.71
N SER A 404 -41.09 -11.18 8.59
CA SER A 404 -39.86 -11.45 9.34
C SER A 404 -38.69 -11.76 8.40
N TYR A 405 -38.90 -12.63 7.41
CA TYR A 405 -37.89 -12.96 6.42
C TYR A 405 -37.43 -11.75 5.61
N ILE A 406 -38.38 -10.90 5.17
CA ILE A 406 -38.07 -9.66 4.44
C ILE A 406 -37.24 -8.72 5.33
N PHE A 407 -37.61 -8.56 6.60
CA PHE A 407 -36.85 -7.73 7.52
C PHE A 407 -35.41 -8.21 7.67
N ASP A 408 -35.21 -9.52 7.84
CA ASP A 408 -33.87 -10.10 8.01
C ASP A 408 -33.01 -9.93 6.74
N LEU A 409 -33.62 -10.05 5.55
CA LEU A 409 -32.97 -9.71 4.28
C LEU A 409 -32.58 -8.23 4.22
N VAL A 410 -33.52 -7.32 4.50
CA VAL A 410 -33.28 -5.88 4.49
C VAL A 410 -32.18 -5.50 5.47
N ALA A 411 -32.19 -6.04 6.69
CA ALA A 411 -31.16 -5.79 7.69
C ALA A 411 -29.77 -6.27 7.24
N LYS A 412 -29.69 -7.44 6.58
CA LYS A 412 -28.45 -7.96 6.00
C LYS A 412 -27.90 -7.03 4.91
N PHE A 413 -28.76 -6.50 4.05
CA PHE A 413 -28.36 -5.62 2.95
C PHE A 413 -28.13 -4.17 3.37
N ALA A 414 -28.83 -3.66 4.38
CA ALA A 414 -28.67 -2.29 4.86
C ALA A 414 -27.27 -1.99 5.39
N GLY A 415 -26.55 -3.00 5.90
CA GLY A 415 -25.13 -2.88 6.24
C GLY A 415 -24.22 -2.58 5.03
N TYR A 416 -24.68 -2.87 3.82
CA TYR A 416 -23.97 -2.64 2.54
C TYR A 416 -24.73 -1.71 1.59
N GLY A 417 -25.91 -1.24 1.99
CA GLY A 417 -26.77 -0.41 1.17
C GLY A 417 -26.09 0.91 0.85
N PHE A 418 -26.08 1.28 -0.43
CA PHE A 418 -25.41 2.48 -0.90
C PHE A 418 -26.39 3.64 -1.11
N ASN A 419 -25.93 4.88 -0.92
CA ASN A 419 -26.78 6.05 -1.16
C ASN A 419 -26.93 6.29 -2.67
N LYS A 420 -28.14 6.12 -3.19
CA LYS A 420 -28.44 6.23 -4.63
C LYS A 420 -28.20 7.65 -5.14
N SER A 421 -28.60 8.68 -4.39
CA SER A 421 -28.42 10.07 -4.83
C SER A 421 -26.95 10.42 -5.10
N HIS A 422 -26.05 9.94 -4.22
CA HIS A 422 -24.61 10.10 -4.39
C HIS A 422 -24.07 9.25 -5.54
N ALA A 423 -24.48 7.97 -5.65
CA ALA A 423 -24.07 7.13 -6.78
C ALA A 423 -24.51 7.70 -8.12
N ALA A 424 -25.75 8.20 -8.22
CA ALA A 424 -26.31 8.77 -9.42
C ALA A 424 -25.53 10.01 -9.89
N ALA A 425 -25.25 10.95 -8.99
CA ALA A 425 -24.49 12.15 -9.33
C ALA A 425 -23.09 11.81 -9.88
N TYR A 426 -22.39 10.85 -9.26
CA TYR A 426 -21.07 10.42 -9.72
C TYR A 426 -21.14 9.56 -10.99
N ALA A 427 -22.19 8.76 -11.16
CA ALA A 427 -22.42 7.97 -12.38
C ALA A 427 -22.66 8.87 -13.59
N VAL A 428 -23.31 10.03 -13.44
CA VAL A 428 -23.44 11.02 -14.51
C VAL A 428 -22.07 11.53 -14.94
N ILE A 429 -21.18 11.84 -14.00
CA ILE A 429 -19.81 12.26 -14.34
C ILE A 429 -19.04 11.12 -15.02
N SER A 430 -19.16 9.88 -14.53
CA SER A 430 -18.59 8.70 -15.19
C SER A 430 -19.11 8.56 -16.62
N TYR A 431 -20.42 8.70 -16.83
CA TYR A 431 -21.04 8.66 -18.15
C TYR A 431 -20.53 9.78 -19.06
N GLN A 432 -20.47 11.02 -18.56
CA GLN A 432 -19.94 12.17 -19.30
C GLN A 432 -18.49 11.93 -19.74
N THR A 433 -17.63 11.39 -18.87
CA THR A 433 -16.25 11.04 -19.25
C THR A 433 -16.19 9.92 -20.29
N ALA A 434 -17.05 8.90 -20.17
CA ALA A 434 -17.16 7.84 -21.17
C ALA A 434 -17.67 8.38 -22.51
N TYR A 435 -18.65 9.29 -22.49
CA TYR A 435 -19.21 9.93 -23.68
C TYR A 435 -18.16 10.74 -24.43
N LEU A 436 -17.39 11.56 -23.71
CA LEU A 436 -16.29 12.34 -24.29
C LEU A 436 -15.22 11.42 -24.89
N LYS A 437 -14.86 10.34 -24.20
CA LYS A 437 -13.91 9.35 -24.72
C LYS A 437 -14.43 8.65 -25.99
N ALA A 438 -15.70 8.25 -26.01
CA ALA A 438 -16.28 7.51 -27.13
C ALA A 438 -16.45 8.38 -28.39
N ASN A 439 -16.81 9.65 -28.21
CA ASN A 439 -17.19 10.54 -29.31
C ASN A 439 -16.08 11.53 -29.72
N TYR A 440 -15.18 11.85 -28.81
CA TYR A 440 -14.06 12.80 -29.00
C TYR A 440 -12.75 12.24 -28.42
N PRO A 441 -12.30 11.04 -28.87
CA PRO A 441 -11.14 10.37 -28.28
C PRO A 441 -9.85 11.18 -28.41
N LEU A 442 -9.67 11.93 -29.50
CA LEU A 442 -8.47 12.73 -29.76
C LEU A 442 -8.29 13.84 -28.72
N GLU A 443 -9.34 14.64 -28.51
CA GLU A 443 -9.37 15.72 -27.53
C GLU A 443 -9.34 15.15 -26.10
N PHE A 444 -10.06 14.05 -25.86
CA PHE A 444 -10.10 13.36 -24.57
C PHE A 444 -8.71 12.90 -24.12
N PHE A 445 -7.99 12.13 -24.96
CA PHE A 445 -6.67 11.64 -24.61
C PHE A 445 -5.63 12.76 -24.53
N THR A 446 -5.75 13.81 -25.35
CA THR A 446 -4.87 14.99 -25.26
C THR A 446 -5.00 15.67 -23.89
N ALA A 447 -6.23 15.97 -23.46
CA ALA A 447 -6.47 16.59 -22.16
C ALA A 447 -6.08 15.67 -20.98
N LEU A 448 -6.38 14.37 -21.09
CA LEU A 448 -6.04 13.38 -20.07
C LEU A 448 -4.52 13.26 -19.88
N MET A 449 -3.76 13.24 -20.97
CA MET A 449 -2.30 13.23 -20.92
C MET A 449 -1.74 14.53 -20.32
N ASN A 450 -2.31 15.69 -20.64
CA ASN A 450 -1.86 16.97 -20.08
C ASN A 450 -2.08 17.07 -18.57
N LEU A 451 -3.22 16.60 -18.06
CA LEU A 451 -3.48 16.59 -16.62
C LEU A 451 -2.59 15.64 -15.82
N ASN A 452 -1.93 14.70 -16.51
CA ASN A 452 -1.02 13.71 -15.91
C ASN A 452 0.37 13.76 -16.54
N ILE A 453 0.79 14.93 -17.01
CA ILE A 453 2.03 15.12 -17.78
C ILE A 453 3.30 14.69 -17.03
N ASP A 454 3.27 14.76 -15.69
CA ASP A 454 4.40 14.38 -14.83
C ASP A 454 4.41 12.88 -14.46
N ASP A 455 3.32 12.15 -14.69
CA ASP A 455 3.15 10.74 -14.30
C ASP A 455 3.36 9.80 -15.50
N ARG A 456 4.61 9.38 -15.71
CA ARG A 456 4.98 8.54 -16.86
C ARG A 456 4.32 7.17 -16.87
N ASP A 457 4.06 6.58 -15.71
CA ASP A 457 3.36 5.29 -15.61
C ASP A 457 1.94 5.42 -16.15
N LYS A 458 1.24 6.52 -15.83
CA LYS A 458 -0.07 6.84 -16.40
C LYS A 458 0.01 7.22 -17.87
N LEU A 459 0.99 8.02 -18.29
CA LEU A 459 1.16 8.38 -19.71
C LEU A 459 1.32 7.13 -20.57
N ASN A 460 2.09 6.14 -20.12
CA ASN A 460 2.21 4.86 -20.81
C ASN A 460 0.86 4.13 -20.92
N LEU A 461 0.10 4.07 -19.82
CA LEU A 461 -1.25 3.48 -19.81
C LEU A 461 -2.19 4.20 -20.80
N PHE A 462 -2.16 5.54 -20.82
CA PHE A 462 -3.00 6.36 -21.69
C PHE A 462 -2.57 6.29 -23.15
N TYR A 463 -1.26 6.18 -23.43
CA TYR A 463 -0.74 5.95 -24.78
C TYR A 463 -1.29 4.65 -25.37
N HIS A 464 -1.20 3.55 -24.62
CA HIS A 464 -1.75 2.28 -25.08
C HIS A 464 -3.28 2.31 -25.23
N ALA A 465 -3.99 3.01 -24.34
CA ALA A 465 -5.43 3.20 -24.45
C ALA A 465 -5.82 4.07 -25.67
N ALA A 466 -5.06 5.13 -25.95
CA ALA A 466 -5.24 5.98 -27.12
C ALA A 466 -5.02 5.19 -28.42
N LYS A 467 -3.93 4.41 -28.49
CA LYS A 467 -3.64 3.54 -29.62
C LYS A 467 -4.73 2.50 -29.85
N PHE A 468 -5.24 1.89 -28.78
CA PHE A 468 -6.38 0.95 -28.86
C PHE A 468 -7.66 1.64 -29.37
N GLY A 469 -7.90 2.88 -28.95
CA GLY A 469 -9.00 3.72 -29.42
C GLY A 469 -8.80 4.33 -30.82
N GLY A 470 -7.73 3.96 -31.55
CA GLY A 470 -7.45 4.45 -32.90
C GLY A 470 -6.76 5.82 -32.98
N VAL A 471 -6.33 6.40 -31.84
CA VAL A 471 -5.64 7.68 -31.79
C VAL A 471 -4.13 7.46 -31.88
N THR A 472 -3.49 8.14 -32.85
CA THR A 472 -2.04 8.06 -33.04
C THR A 472 -1.33 9.13 -32.24
N VAL A 473 -0.27 8.75 -31.53
CA VAL A 473 0.63 9.67 -30.82
C VAL A 473 1.95 9.78 -31.59
N LEU A 474 2.35 10.99 -31.95
CA LEU A 474 3.58 11.31 -32.67
C LEU A 474 4.71 11.63 -31.68
N SER A 475 5.94 11.28 -32.05
CA SER A 475 7.16 11.58 -31.28
C SER A 475 7.33 13.07 -30.98
N PRO A 476 8.05 13.43 -29.90
CA PRO A 476 8.40 14.83 -29.67
C PRO A 476 9.22 15.38 -30.84
N ASP A 477 9.05 16.66 -31.14
CA ASP A 477 9.80 17.37 -32.17
C ASP A 477 10.00 18.82 -31.71
N ILE A 478 11.25 19.29 -31.67
CA ILE A 478 11.59 20.63 -31.17
C ILE A 478 10.93 21.76 -31.98
N ASN A 479 10.61 21.51 -33.25
CA ASN A 479 10.00 22.48 -34.15
C ASN A 479 8.47 22.46 -34.10
N LYS A 480 7.85 21.36 -33.69
CA LYS A 480 6.39 21.16 -33.77
C LYS A 480 5.72 21.02 -32.41
N SER A 481 6.35 20.31 -31.47
CA SER A 481 5.80 20.06 -30.14
C SER A 481 5.58 21.36 -29.37
N GLN A 482 4.49 21.41 -28.60
CA GLN A 482 4.25 22.44 -27.60
C GLN A 482 4.82 22.01 -26.24
N ALA A 483 4.69 22.85 -25.22
CA ALA A 483 5.10 22.49 -23.87
C ALA A 483 4.30 21.27 -23.38
N GLU A 484 2.99 21.30 -23.61
CA GLU A 484 2.05 20.22 -23.36
C GLU A 484 1.76 19.39 -24.63
N PHE A 485 1.03 18.27 -24.48
CA PHE A 485 0.51 17.51 -25.61
C PHE A 485 -0.46 18.38 -26.42
N SER A 486 -0.38 18.27 -27.74
CA SER A 486 -1.15 19.10 -28.68
C SER A 486 -1.67 18.28 -29.85
N ILE A 487 -2.72 18.76 -30.50
CA ILE A 487 -3.32 18.09 -31.66
C ILE A 487 -2.66 18.63 -32.94
N GLU A 488 -2.15 17.73 -33.77
CA GLU A 488 -1.55 17.98 -35.10
C GLU A 488 -2.11 16.95 -36.09
N ASP A 489 -2.79 17.41 -37.15
CA ASP A 489 -3.32 16.57 -38.23
C ASP A 489 -4.09 15.30 -37.77
N GLU A 490 -5.07 15.47 -36.89
CA GLU A 490 -5.87 14.38 -36.28
C GLU A 490 -5.04 13.39 -35.43
N ARG A 491 -3.88 13.81 -34.94
CA ARG A 491 -2.97 13.02 -34.09
C ARG A 491 -2.51 13.83 -32.89
N ILE A 492 -2.02 13.14 -31.86
CA ILE A 492 -1.49 13.79 -30.66
C ILE A 492 0.03 13.93 -30.82
N ARG A 493 0.56 15.15 -30.82
CA ARG A 493 1.99 15.43 -30.73
C ARG A 493 2.44 15.37 -29.26
N TYR A 494 3.51 14.62 -28.99
CA TYR A 494 4.10 14.53 -27.66
C TYR A 494 4.53 15.90 -27.11
N GLY A 495 4.14 16.22 -25.88
CA GLY A 495 4.54 17.45 -25.20
C GLY A 495 5.97 17.42 -24.69
N ILE A 496 6.71 18.52 -24.82
CA ILE A 496 8.12 18.59 -24.39
C ILE A 496 8.25 18.43 -22.86
N ALA A 497 7.27 18.92 -22.09
CA ALA A 497 7.29 18.84 -20.63
C ALA A 497 7.15 17.40 -20.10
N ALA A 498 6.51 16.51 -20.86
CA ALA A 498 6.33 15.10 -20.50
C ALA A 498 7.65 14.30 -20.55
N LEU A 499 8.70 14.86 -21.14
CA LEU A 499 10.01 14.22 -21.22
C LEU A 499 10.68 14.17 -19.84
N ARG A 500 11.38 13.06 -19.59
CA ARG A 500 12.19 12.92 -18.40
C ARG A 500 13.20 14.07 -18.27
N ASN A 501 13.31 14.59 -17.05
CA ASN A 501 14.25 15.66 -16.67
C ASN A 501 14.06 17.03 -17.35
N VAL A 502 12.99 17.25 -18.12
CA VAL A 502 12.72 18.56 -18.76
C VAL A 502 11.82 19.42 -17.86
N GLY A 503 10.62 18.93 -17.54
CA GLY A 503 9.65 19.68 -16.74
C GLY A 503 9.02 20.87 -17.47
N PHE A 504 7.92 21.39 -16.92
CA PHE A 504 7.08 22.38 -17.59
C PHE A 504 7.80 23.70 -17.90
N SER A 505 8.54 24.25 -16.93
CA SER A 505 9.20 25.56 -17.09
C SER A 505 10.25 25.57 -18.21
N ILE A 506 11.03 24.50 -18.37
CA ILE A 506 12.01 24.40 -19.47
C ILE A 506 11.29 24.25 -20.80
N ALA A 507 10.24 23.42 -20.86
CA ALA A 507 9.45 23.19 -22.06
C ALA A 507 8.77 24.48 -22.55
N GLU A 508 8.14 25.23 -21.65
CA GLU A 508 7.53 26.53 -21.95
C GLU A 508 8.59 27.55 -22.41
N GLY A 509 9.75 27.61 -21.75
CA GLY A 509 10.85 28.47 -22.17
C GLY A 509 11.35 28.17 -23.59
N ILE A 510 11.47 26.88 -23.95
CA ILE A 510 11.85 26.46 -25.30
C ILE A 510 10.82 26.93 -26.33
N VAL A 511 9.52 26.75 -26.05
CA VAL A 511 8.44 27.11 -26.96
C VAL A 511 8.31 28.62 -27.12
N ASN A 512 8.44 29.39 -26.03
CA ASN A 512 8.34 30.85 -26.06
C ASN A 512 9.47 31.52 -26.84
N VAL A 513 10.67 30.92 -26.85
CA VAL A 513 11.83 31.42 -27.62
C VAL A 513 11.77 31.00 -29.10
N ARG A 514 10.94 30.01 -29.44
CA ARG A 514 10.78 29.50 -30.81
C ARG A 514 9.98 30.49 -31.67
N SER A 515 10.68 31.41 -32.32
CA SER A 515 10.10 32.36 -33.29
C SER A 515 9.93 31.76 -34.69
N SER A 516 10.79 30.81 -35.08
CA SER A 516 10.74 30.08 -36.35
C SER A 516 11.32 28.68 -36.19
N ALA A 517 11.11 27.80 -37.18
CA ALA A 517 11.63 26.44 -37.15
C ALA A 517 13.17 26.46 -37.16
N CYS A 518 13.78 25.82 -36.16
CA CYS A 518 15.22 25.64 -36.07
C CYS A 518 15.70 24.76 -37.22
N LYS A 519 16.71 25.23 -37.95
CA LYS A 519 17.29 24.52 -39.11
C LYS A 519 18.44 23.62 -38.71
N ASP A 520 19.22 24.03 -37.71
CA ASP A 520 20.34 23.26 -37.18
C ASP A 520 20.37 23.29 -35.63
N ILE A 521 21.18 22.41 -35.04
CA ILE A 521 21.34 22.33 -33.59
C ILE A 521 21.97 23.60 -33.01
N TRP A 522 22.79 24.31 -33.80
CA TRP A 522 23.48 25.51 -33.33
C TRP A 522 22.54 26.69 -33.16
N GLU A 523 21.55 26.84 -34.05
CA GLU A 523 20.47 27.81 -33.97
C GLU A 523 19.60 27.55 -32.73
N PHE A 524 19.32 26.27 -32.45
CA PHE A 524 18.65 25.89 -31.21
C PHE A 524 19.46 26.26 -29.96
N ILE A 525 20.75 25.94 -29.92
CA ILE A 525 21.65 26.25 -28.80
C ILE A 525 21.81 27.76 -28.62
N GLN A 526 21.89 28.53 -29.71
CA GLN A 526 22.00 29.98 -29.69
C GLN A 526 20.74 30.63 -29.10
N ASN A 527 19.56 30.12 -29.44
CA ASN A 527 18.30 30.71 -29.00
C ASN A 527 17.90 30.21 -27.61
N SER A 528 17.82 28.89 -27.43
CA SER A 528 17.20 28.26 -26.25
C SER A 528 18.19 27.56 -25.33
N GLY A 529 19.47 27.44 -25.70
CA GLY A 529 20.46 26.67 -24.94
C GLY A 529 20.65 27.13 -23.50
N HIS A 530 20.47 28.43 -23.22
CA HIS A 530 20.63 29.03 -21.89
C HIS A 530 19.54 28.61 -20.87
N ILE A 531 18.44 28.05 -21.35
CA ILE A 531 17.29 27.61 -20.54
C ILE A 531 17.47 26.15 -20.09
N ILE A 532 18.29 25.40 -20.83
CA ILE A 532 18.32 23.93 -20.76
C ILE A 532 19.54 23.49 -19.95
N ASN A 533 19.32 22.58 -19.00
CA ASN A 533 20.40 21.93 -18.27
C ASN A 533 20.86 20.63 -18.98
N LYS A 534 22.01 20.08 -18.57
CA LYS A 534 22.59 18.87 -19.19
C LYS A 534 21.62 17.69 -19.25
N ARG A 535 20.83 17.46 -18.19
CA ARG A 535 19.88 16.34 -18.11
C ARG A 535 18.66 16.54 -19.02
N ALA A 536 18.22 17.78 -19.19
CA ALA A 536 17.14 18.12 -20.10
C ALA A 536 17.59 17.99 -21.57
N LEU A 537 18.82 18.42 -21.90
CA LEU A 537 19.39 18.24 -23.24
C LEU A 537 19.56 16.75 -23.59
N GLU A 538 20.11 15.96 -22.67
CA GLU A 538 20.15 14.50 -22.78
C GLU A 538 18.74 13.91 -22.99
N SER A 539 17.78 14.42 -22.21
CA SER A 539 16.34 14.21 -22.32
C SER A 539 15.82 14.22 -23.76
N LEU A 540 16.02 15.40 -24.36
CA LEU A 540 15.58 15.79 -25.69
C LEU A 540 16.27 14.97 -26.79
N ILE A 541 17.58 14.79 -26.70
CA ILE A 541 18.36 13.99 -27.67
C ILE A 541 17.87 12.54 -27.67
N LYS A 542 17.78 11.90 -26.50
CA LYS A 542 17.37 10.50 -26.37
C LYS A 542 15.94 10.25 -26.83
N SER A 543 15.06 11.23 -26.64
CA SER A 543 13.64 11.14 -27.05
C SER A 543 13.40 11.28 -28.56
N GLY A 544 14.40 11.70 -29.33
CA GLY A 544 14.24 11.99 -30.76
C GLY A 544 13.68 13.36 -31.09
N ALA A 545 13.59 14.26 -30.10
CA ALA A 545 13.08 15.62 -30.32
C ALA A 545 13.88 16.42 -31.36
N PHE A 546 15.14 16.05 -31.60
CA PHE A 546 16.02 16.69 -32.59
C PHE A 546 16.09 15.96 -33.93
N ASP A 547 15.36 14.86 -34.14
CA ASP A 547 15.49 14.05 -35.38
C ASP A 547 15.15 14.84 -36.65
N SER A 548 14.28 15.85 -36.56
CA SER A 548 13.93 16.76 -37.66
C SER A 548 15.05 17.74 -38.01
N VAL A 549 15.96 18.00 -37.07
CA VAL A 549 17.06 18.97 -37.18
C VAL A 549 18.42 18.28 -37.41
N HIS A 550 18.64 17.13 -36.78
CA HIS A 550 19.89 16.39 -36.82
C HIS A 550 19.64 14.89 -36.62
N LYS A 551 19.89 14.10 -37.67
CA LYS A 551 19.52 12.66 -37.71
C LYS A 551 20.33 11.77 -36.77
N ASN A 552 21.60 12.11 -36.51
CA ASN A 552 22.50 11.28 -35.70
C ASN A 552 22.40 11.68 -34.22
N ARG A 553 21.71 10.86 -33.43
CA ARG A 553 21.47 11.12 -32.00
C ARG A 553 22.74 10.90 -31.18
N LYS A 554 23.58 9.92 -31.54
CA LYS A 554 24.84 9.63 -30.83
C LYS A 554 25.84 10.77 -30.95
N GLN A 555 25.97 11.36 -32.13
CA GLN A 555 26.79 12.53 -32.37
C GLN A 555 26.39 13.72 -31.48
N LEU A 556 25.09 13.96 -31.30
CA LEU A 556 24.61 15.00 -30.38
C LEU A 556 24.88 14.64 -28.92
N TYR A 557 24.69 13.37 -28.55
CA TYR A 557 24.89 12.88 -27.19
C TYR A 557 26.36 13.01 -26.75
N GLU A 558 27.31 12.60 -27.58
CA GLU A 558 28.74 12.72 -27.28
C GLU A 558 29.20 14.19 -27.28
N SER A 559 28.53 15.05 -28.05
CA SER A 559 28.83 16.48 -28.13
C SER A 559 28.13 17.36 -27.09
N MET A 560 27.37 16.78 -26.14
CA MET A 560 26.55 17.56 -25.19
C MET A 560 27.34 18.58 -24.38
N ASP A 561 28.53 18.23 -23.89
CA ASP A 561 29.36 19.14 -23.10
C ASP A 561 29.80 20.36 -23.91
N THR A 562 30.13 20.15 -25.20
CA THR A 562 30.43 21.22 -26.15
C THR A 562 29.20 22.10 -26.37
N LEU A 563 28.03 21.50 -26.64
CA LEU A 563 26.79 22.25 -26.88
C LEU A 563 26.41 23.14 -25.68
N ILE A 564 26.55 22.63 -24.45
CA ILE A 564 26.28 23.38 -23.21
C ILE A 564 27.30 24.49 -22.98
N TYR A 565 28.58 24.22 -23.26
CA TYR A 565 29.61 25.23 -23.18
C TYR A 565 29.28 26.44 -24.09
N PHE A 566 28.92 26.18 -25.36
CA PHE A 566 28.53 27.24 -26.29
C PHE A 566 27.20 27.91 -25.90
N ALA A 567 26.24 27.19 -25.34
CA ALA A 567 25.01 27.78 -24.81
C ALA A 567 25.29 28.85 -23.74
N ASN A 568 26.16 28.52 -22.77
CA ASN A 568 26.53 29.43 -21.69
C ASN A 568 27.39 30.59 -22.18
N LYS A 569 28.32 30.34 -23.11
CA LYS A 569 29.13 31.38 -23.73
C LYS A 569 28.26 32.39 -24.49
N ASN A 570 27.32 31.91 -25.31
CA ASN A 570 26.40 32.78 -26.04
C ASN A 570 25.54 33.65 -25.10
N LYS A 571 25.17 33.12 -23.94
CA LYS A 571 24.46 33.89 -22.90
C LYS A 571 25.33 35.03 -22.36
N GLN A 572 26.57 34.73 -21.98
CA GLN A 572 27.53 35.72 -21.48
C GLN A 572 27.82 36.80 -22.53
N ASP A 573 27.98 36.41 -23.80
CA ASP A 573 28.24 37.33 -24.90
C ASP A 573 27.04 38.26 -25.17
N ARG A 574 25.80 37.79 -24.97
CA ARG A 574 24.58 38.62 -25.08
C ARG A 574 24.41 39.61 -23.91
N GLU A 575 24.78 39.19 -22.70
CA GLU A 575 24.70 40.02 -21.50
C GLU A 575 25.84 41.06 -21.43
N SER A 576 26.94 40.82 -22.15
CA SER A 576 28.06 41.75 -22.25
C SER A 576 27.80 42.86 -23.27
N SER A 577 27.84 44.12 -22.82
CA SER A 577 27.72 45.31 -23.69
C SER A 577 28.85 45.48 -24.71
N GLN A 578 29.90 44.64 -24.68
CA GLN A 578 31.00 44.68 -25.64
C GLN A 578 30.64 44.08 -27.01
N ALA A 579 29.65 43.19 -27.10
CA ALA A 579 29.22 42.59 -28.37
C ALA A 579 28.57 43.61 -29.32
N ALA A 580 27.98 44.69 -28.77
CA ALA A 580 27.37 45.77 -29.55
C ALA A 580 28.40 46.63 -30.32
N LEU A 581 29.68 46.60 -29.93
CA LEU A 581 30.73 47.43 -30.54
C LEU A 581 31.41 46.76 -31.76
N PHE A 582 31.29 45.44 -31.91
CA PHE A 582 32.06 44.65 -32.90
C PHE A 582 31.23 43.82 -33.89
N GLY A 583 29.91 44.02 -33.97
CA GLY A 583 29.03 43.52 -35.05
C GLY A 583 29.24 42.07 -35.51
N SER A 584 28.36 41.15 -35.08
CA SER A 584 28.27 39.74 -35.52
C SER A 584 29.63 39.10 -35.88
N LEU A 585 30.47 38.87 -34.88
CA LEU A 585 31.52 37.86 -35.00
C LEU A 585 30.83 36.54 -35.32
N ASP A 586 31.04 36.01 -36.53
CA ASP A 586 30.63 34.66 -36.89
C ASP A 586 31.22 33.72 -35.83
N VAL A 587 30.35 33.23 -34.93
CA VAL A 587 30.73 32.25 -33.93
C VAL A 587 31.17 31.04 -34.73
N LEU A 588 32.48 30.75 -34.74
CA LEU A 588 33.04 29.54 -35.34
C LEU A 588 32.34 28.33 -34.71
N LYS A 589 31.31 27.83 -35.40
CA LYS A 589 30.56 26.64 -35.02
C LYS A 589 31.55 25.46 -35.08
N PRO A 590 31.88 24.81 -33.95
CA PRO A 590 32.78 23.68 -34.00
C PRO A 590 32.12 22.57 -34.82
N LYS A 591 32.90 21.89 -35.65
CA LYS A 591 32.41 20.69 -36.32
C LYS A 591 32.22 19.60 -35.27
N LEU A 592 31.03 19.01 -35.24
CA LEU A 592 30.76 17.85 -34.41
C LEU A 592 31.55 16.66 -34.96
N GLU A 593 32.13 15.85 -34.08
CA GLU A 593 32.86 14.64 -34.49
C GLU A 593 31.92 13.68 -35.22
N ASN A 594 32.39 13.10 -36.32
CA ASN A 594 31.57 12.16 -37.08
C ASN A 594 31.66 10.78 -36.45
N VAL A 595 30.54 10.29 -35.93
CA VAL A 595 30.43 8.98 -35.27
C VAL A 595 29.26 8.21 -35.87
N GLU A 596 29.33 6.88 -35.86
CA GLU A 596 28.16 6.06 -36.21
C GLU A 596 27.03 6.33 -35.21
N ASP A 597 25.79 6.37 -35.70
CA ASP A 597 24.61 6.62 -34.87
C ASP A 597 24.34 5.42 -33.94
N PHE A 598 23.47 5.61 -32.95
CA PHE A 598 22.99 4.51 -32.11
C PHE A 598 22.32 3.43 -32.95
N ASP A 599 22.47 2.17 -32.55
CA ASP A 599 21.70 1.10 -33.15
C ASP A 599 20.22 1.18 -32.75
N GLU A 600 19.36 0.38 -33.38
CA GLU A 600 17.92 0.41 -33.13
C GLU A 600 17.55 -0.06 -31.70
N GLU A 601 18.35 -0.93 -31.07
CA GLU A 601 18.10 -1.37 -29.69
C GLU A 601 18.45 -0.26 -28.69
N GLU A 602 19.60 0.38 -28.86
CA GLU A 602 20.04 1.54 -28.09
C GLU A 602 19.07 2.71 -28.22
N LYS A 603 18.55 2.98 -29.44
CA LYS A 603 17.53 4.00 -29.68
C LYS A 603 16.25 3.72 -28.89
N LEU A 604 15.78 2.48 -28.88
CA LEU A 604 14.60 2.07 -28.12
C LEU A 604 14.83 2.14 -26.61
N GLU A 605 16.01 1.78 -26.11
CA GLU A 605 16.36 1.95 -24.69
C GLU A 605 16.39 3.42 -24.27
N HIS A 606 16.93 4.29 -25.13
CA HIS A 606 16.96 5.74 -24.94
C HIS A 606 15.56 6.37 -24.96
N GLU A 607 14.70 5.84 -25.83
CA GLU A 607 13.29 6.21 -25.89
C GLU A 607 12.56 5.79 -24.61
N LEU A 608 12.72 4.54 -24.16
CA LEU A 608 12.17 4.06 -22.90
C LEU A 608 12.66 4.89 -21.70
N PHE A 609 13.94 5.29 -21.69
CA PHE A 609 14.50 6.12 -20.64
C PHE A 609 13.87 7.51 -20.58
N SER A 610 13.63 8.12 -21.75
CA SER A 610 13.21 9.52 -21.88
C SER A 610 11.68 9.69 -21.84
N LEU A 611 10.93 8.84 -22.56
CA LEU A 611 9.47 8.85 -22.62
C LEU A 611 8.84 8.00 -21.50
N GLY A 612 9.51 6.94 -21.06
CA GLY A 612 8.97 5.95 -20.11
C GLY A 612 8.30 4.74 -20.78
N PHE A 613 8.17 4.75 -22.11
CA PHE A 613 7.61 3.64 -22.90
C PHE A 613 8.09 3.71 -24.35
N TYR A 614 7.84 2.63 -25.10
CA TYR A 614 8.19 2.53 -26.52
C TYR A 614 7.08 3.13 -27.39
N LEU A 615 7.37 4.26 -28.03
CA LEU A 615 6.52 5.02 -28.92
C LEU A 615 6.74 4.65 -30.40
N THR A 616 8.00 4.59 -30.87
CA THR A 616 8.34 4.40 -32.28
C THR A 616 8.20 2.95 -32.73
N ASN A 617 8.78 2.00 -31.98
CA ASN A 617 8.72 0.59 -32.30
C ASN A 617 8.78 -0.28 -31.04
N HIS A 618 8.32 -1.54 -31.11
CA HIS A 618 8.41 -2.46 -29.99
C HIS A 618 9.67 -3.34 -30.11
N PRO A 619 10.42 -3.63 -29.01
CA PRO A 619 11.63 -4.46 -29.07
C PRO A 619 11.40 -5.85 -29.71
N LEU A 620 10.19 -6.39 -29.53
CA LEU A 620 9.83 -7.69 -30.11
C LEU A 620 9.37 -7.64 -31.57
N GLU A 621 9.28 -6.47 -32.20
CA GLU A 621 8.83 -6.34 -33.59
C GLU A 621 9.75 -7.11 -34.55
N LYS A 622 11.06 -7.14 -34.26
CA LYS A 622 12.06 -7.95 -34.99
C LYS A 622 11.69 -9.45 -35.04
N PHE A 623 10.96 -9.93 -34.03
CA PHE A 623 10.54 -11.33 -33.91
C PHE A 623 9.10 -11.59 -34.35
N ARG A 624 8.39 -10.58 -34.88
CA ARG A 624 6.96 -10.67 -35.20
C ARG A 624 6.63 -11.86 -36.12
N THR A 625 7.35 -12.02 -37.22
CA THR A 625 7.15 -13.13 -38.16
C THR A 625 7.41 -14.50 -37.53
N PHE A 626 8.33 -14.59 -36.56
CA PHE A 626 8.60 -15.81 -35.81
C PHE A 626 7.50 -16.10 -34.79
N LEU A 627 7.02 -15.07 -34.08
CA LEU A 627 5.92 -15.18 -33.12
C LEU A 627 4.59 -15.55 -33.79
N GLU A 628 4.30 -14.97 -34.96
CA GLU A 628 3.13 -15.30 -35.78
C GLU A 628 3.17 -16.78 -36.21
N LYS A 629 4.33 -17.30 -36.64
CA LYS A 629 4.50 -18.72 -36.96
C LYS A 629 4.26 -19.65 -35.77
N LEU A 630 4.58 -19.19 -34.55
CA LEU A 630 4.34 -19.93 -33.31
C LEU A 630 2.93 -19.75 -32.73
N ASN A 631 2.07 -18.99 -33.42
CA ASN A 631 0.72 -18.62 -32.98
C ASN A 631 0.73 -17.91 -31.61
N ILE A 632 1.74 -17.05 -31.40
CA ILE A 632 1.93 -16.22 -30.22
C ILE A 632 1.63 -14.76 -30.60
N GLY A 633 0.64 -14.16 -29.95
CA GLY A 633 0.30 -12.74 -30.17
C GLY A 633 1.08 -11.80 -29.25
N PHE A 634 1.06 -10.50 -29.52
CA PHE A 634 1.50 -9.53 -28.52
C PHE A 634 0.45 -9.33 -27.42
N ILE A 635 0.91 -9.11 -26.20
CA ILE A 635 0.04 -8.68 -25.09
C ILE A 635 -0.68 -7.39 -25.50
N GLY A 636 -2.02 -7.40 -25.48
CA GLY A 636 -2.85 -6.21 -25.79
C GLY A 636 -3.44 -6.18 -27.20
N GLU A 637 -2.93 -6.97 -28.15
CA GLU A 637 -3.44 -7.00 -29.53
C GLU A 637 -4.31 -8.23 -29.82
N ASN A 638 -4.12 -9.33 -29.10
CA ASN A 638 -4.77 -10.61 -29.41
C ASN A 638 -5.48 -11.28 -28.22
N ARG A 639 -6.63 -11.90 -28.51
CA ARG A 639 -7.37 -12.83 -27.61
C ARG A 639 -6.77 -14.25 -27.61
N THR A 640 -5.49 -14.42 -27.95
CA THR A 640 -4.85 -15.74 -28.02
C THR A 640 -4.32 -16.20 -26.66
N ALA A 641 -4.26 -17.51 -26.43
CA ALA A 641 -3.85 -18.10 -25.15
C ALA A 641 -2.35 -18.00 -24.84
N LYS A 642 -1.52 -17.65 -25.84
CA LYS A 642 -0.07 -17.46 -25.70
C LYS A 642 0.31 -16.06 -26.20
N THR A 643 0.96 -15.30 -25.34
CA THR A 643 1.35 -13.92 -25.65
C THR A 643 2.83 -13.68 -25.34
N ALA A 644 3.48 -12.83 -26.14
CA ALA A 644 4.83 -12.34 -25.91
C ALA A 644 4.78 -10.86 -25.48
N GLY A 645 5.71 -10.46 -24.63
CA GLY A 645 5.85 -9.09 -24.16
C GLY A 645 7.15 -8.87 -23.40
N VAL A 646 7.51 -7.61 -23.19
CA VAL A 646 8.69 -7.22 -22.41
C VAL A 646 8.29 -7.01 -20.95
N ILE A 647 9.07 -7.56 -20.01
CA ILE A 647 8.83 -7.35 -18.58
C ILE A 647 9.49 -6.02 -18.18
N LEU A 648 8.69 -4.98 -18.01
CA LEU A 648 9.16 -3.67 -17.55
C LEU A 648 9.26 -3.59 -16.01
N ASN A 649 8.35 -4.25 -15.30
CA ASN A 649 8.31 -4.22 -13.84
C ASN A 649 7.62 -5.48 -13.29
N ALA A 650 8.16 -6.07 -12.23
CA ALA A 650 7.61 -7.24 -11.56
C ALA A 650 7.22 -6.87 -10.13
N ARG A 651 5.90 -6.71 -9.87
CA ARG A 651 5.38 -6.48 -8.53
C ARG A 651 4.84 -7.77 -7.93
N MET A 652 5.44 -8.24 -6.84
CA MET A 652 4.83 -9.30 -6.03
C MET A 652 3.65 -8.73 -5.26
N ARG A 653 2.44 -9.22 -5.52
CA ARG A 653 1.25 -8.90 -4.74
C ARG A 653 0.99 -10.02 -3.73
N THR A 654 1.03 -9.68 -2.46
CA THR A 654 0.53 -10.55 -1.38
C THR A 654 -0.99 -10.40 -1.31
N SER A 655 -1.75 -11.50 -1.16
CA SER A 655 -3.21 -11.41 -1.11
C SER A 655 -3.70 -10.60 0.10
N GLU A 656 -4.80 -9.86 -0.05
CA GLU A 656 -5.41 -8.95 0.93
C GLU A 656 -5.71 -9.54 2.32
N ARG A 657 -5.62 -10.86 2.49
CA ARG A 657 -5.95 -11.50 3.76
C ARG A 657 -4.76 -12.16 4.47
N GLY A 658 -3.54 -12.08 3.92
CA GLY A 658 -2.43 -12.87 4.44
C GLY A 658 -2.76 -14.36 4.55
N ARG A 659 -3.78 -14.84 3.84
CA ARG A 659 -4.28 -16.20 3.95
C ARG A 659 -3.33 -17.12 3.20
N THR A 660 -2.82 -18.10 3.95
CA THR A 660 -2.15 -19.27 3.41
C THR A 660 -3.01 -19.89 2.32
N LEU A 661 -2.37 -20.38 1.25
CA LEU A 661 -3.02 -20.99 0.07
C LEU A 661 -3.92 -22.20 0.37
N GLY A 662 -3.86 -22.68 1.61
CA GLY A 662 -4.57 -23.80 2.25
C GLY A 662 -3.86 -24.11 3.57
N LYS A 663 -4.46 -24.90 4.45
CA LYS A 663 -3.75 -25.52 5.59
C LYS A 663 -2.97 -26.75 5.13
N LEU A 664 -2.04 -27.23 5.96
CA LEU A 664 -1.31 -28.47 5.70
C LEU A 664 -2.34 -29.61 5.52
N GLY A 665 -2.35 -30.24 4.34
CA GLY A 665 -3.29 -31.31 3.99
C GLY A 665 -4.60 -30.88 3.36
N GLU A 666 -4.77 -29.61 2.97
CA GLU A 666 -5.96 -29.17 2.25
C GLU A 666 -5.81 -29.31 0.73
N VAL A 667 -6.83 -29.84 0.06
CA VAL A 667 -6.83 -29.94 -1.41
C VAL A 667 -7.25 -28.59 -2.00
N VAL A 668 -6.30 -27.88 -2.59
CA VAL A 668 -6.52 -26.52 -3.09
C VAL A 668 -6.33 -26.41 -4.60
N LYS A 669 -7.29 -25.74 -5.27
CA LYS A 669 -7.27 -25.57 -6.73
C LYS A 669 -6.51 -24.31 -7.10
N VAL A 670 -5.41 -24.48 -7.83
CA VAL A 670 -4.53 -23.38 -8.26
C VAL A 670 -4.36 -23.35 -9.78
N LYS A 671 -3.93 -22.20 -10.33
CA LYS A 671 -3.59 -22.10 -11.76
C LYS A 671 -2.43 -23.04 -12.13
N PRO A 672 -2.47 -23.73 -13.29
CA PRO A 672 -1.44 -24.71 -13.67
C PRO A 672 -0.01 -24.16 -13.70
N GLY A 673 0.17 -22.90 -14.14
CA GLY A 673 1.48 -22.25 -14.16
C GLY A 673 2.03 -21.99 -12.75
N TYR A 674 1.17 -21.64 -11.79
CA TYR A 674 1.56 -21.42 -10.41
C TYR A 674 1.99 -22.72 -9.71
N ALA A 675 1.27 -23.81 -9.98
CA ALA A 675 1.66 -25.14 -9.49
C ALA A 675 3.02 -25.59 -10.03
N ARG A 676 3.23 -25.49 -11.36
CA ARG A 676 4.45 -25.97 -12.03
C ARG A 676 5.69 -25.13 -11.71
N ASN A 677 5.54 -23.80 -11.63
CA ASN A 677 6.70 -22.91 -11.54
C ASN A 677 7.05 -22.52 -10.10
N PHE A 678 6.12 -22.64 -9.15
CA PHE A 678 6.33 -22.18 -7.77
C PHE A 678 6.09 -23.29 -6.73
N LEU A 679 4.94 -23.97 -6.75
CA LEU A 679 4.58 -24.90 -5.67
C LEU A 679 5.34 -26.22 -5.71
N PHE A 680 5.45 -26.87 -6.88
CA PHE A 680 6.15 -28.15 -7.01
C PHE A 680 7.68 -28.03 -6.85
N PRO A 681 8.37 -27.05 -7.47
CA PRO A 681 9.82 -26.90 -7.31
C PRO A 681 10.24 -26.60 -5.88
N GLN A 682 9.43 -25.85 -5.12
CA GLN A 682 9.69 -25.54 -3.72
C GLN A 682 9.17 -26.61 -2.73
N ARG A 683 8.66 -27.74 -3.23
CA ARG A 683 8.08 -28.83 -2.41
C ARG A 683 6.96 -28.38 -1.46
N LYS A 684 6.21 -27.34 -1.84
CA LYS A 684 5.12 -26.75 -1.04
C LYS A 684 3.75 -27.38 -1.28
N ALA A 685 3.59 -28.14 -2.36
CA ALA A 685 2.37 -28.89 -2.67
C ALA A 685 2.71 -30.14 -3.48
N VAL A 686 1.79 -31.11 -3.49
CA VAL A 686 1.86 -32.32 -4.32
C VAL A 686 0.61 -32.38 -5.19
N LYS A 687 0.71 -32.96 -6.39
CA LYS A 687 -0.46 -33.13 -7.26
C LYS A 687 -1.47 -34.05 -6.58
N ALA A 688 -2.73 -33.61 -6.51
CA ALA A 688 -3.86 -34.40 -5.99
C ALA A 688 -4.20 -35.57 -6.93
N THR A 689 -3.40 -36.63 -6.88
CA THR A 689 -3.66 -37.94 -7.51
C THR A 689 -4.37 -38.83 -6.50
N LYS A 690 -5.09 -39.88 -6.97
CA LYS A 690 -5.77 -40.84 -6.08
C LYS A 690 -4.83 -41.41 -5.00
N GLU A 691 -3.58 -41.71 -5.36
CA GLU A 691 -2.57 -42.25 -4.44
C GLU A 691 -2.08 -41.24 -3.38
N ASN A 692 -1.97 -39.96 -3.73
CA ASN A 692 -1.56 -38.93 -2.76
C ASN A 692 -2.71 -38.54 -1.83
N LEU A 693 -3.97 -38.68 -2.29
CA LEU A 693 -5.16 -38.47 -1.46
C LEU A 693 -5.29 -39.57 -0.40
N THR A 694 -5.05 -40.84 -0.75
CA THR A 694 -5.09 -41.94 0.23
C THR A 694 -3.97 -41.81 1.27
N LYS A 695 -2.75 -41.46 0.86
CA LYS A 695 -1.63 -41.18 1.78
C LYS A 695 -1.92 -40.02 2.73
N LEU A 696 -2.63 -39.00 2.25
CA LEU A 696 -3.03 -37.85 3.05
C LEU A 696 -4.11 -38.26 4.09
N GLU A 697 -5.08 -39.07 3.69
CA GLU A 697 -6.12 -39.59 4.59
C GLU A 697 -5.52 -40.48 5.68
N GLU A 698 -4.58 -41.37 5.34
CA GLU A 698 -3.83 -42.18 6.32
C GLU A 698 -3.07 -41.31 7.33
N GLN A 699 -2.36 -40.28 6.86
CA GLN A 699 -1.66 -39.33 7.74
C GLN A 699 -2.63 -38.55 8.63
N ARG A 700 -3.80 -38.18 8.11
CA ARG A 700 -4.82 -37.45 8.87
C ARG A 700 -5.40 -38.32 9.98
N LEU A 701 -5.71 -39.58 9.71
CA LEU A 701 -6.19 -40.53 10.71
C LEU A 701 -5.18 -40.73 11.85
N LEU A 702 -3.90 -40.88 11.51
CA LEU A 702 -2.82 -40.99 12.51
C LEU A 702 -2.71 -39.73 13.40
N LEU A 703 -2.83 -38.54 12.81
CA LEU A 703 -2.79 -37.28 13.55
C LEU A 703 -4.04 -37.08 14.44
N GLU A 704 -5.21 -37.49 13.96
CA GLU A 704 -6.45 -37.46 14.73
C GLU A 704 -6.37 -38.42 15.93
N GLU A 705 -5.82 -39.63 15.75
CA GLU A 705 -5.55 -40.56 16.86
C GLU A 705 -4.57 -39.99 17.90
N GLU A 706 -3.47 -39.37 17.45
CA GLU A 706 -2.52 -38.70 18.37
C GLU A 706 -3.16 -37.53 19.12
N ASN A 707 -3.99 -36.72 18.44
CA ASN A 707 -4.69 -35.61 19.07
C ASN A 707 -5.71 -36.10 20.11
N ILE A 708 -6.46 -37.17 19.83
CA ILE A 708 -7.39 -37.77 20.80
C ILE A 708 -6.62 -38.25 22.03
N LYS A 709 -5.45 -38.90 21.86
CA LYS A 709 -4.59 -39.31 22.99
C LYS A 709 -4.13 -38.11 23.81
N ARG A 710 -3.68 -37.02 23.18
CA ARG A 710 -3.26 -35.79 23.87
C ARG A 710 -4.41 -35.09 24.59
N LEU A 711 -5.59 -35.07 23.98
CA LEU A 711 -6.79 -34.49 24.56
C LEU A 711 -7.25 -35.26 25.81
N ASN A 712 -7.13 -36.58 25.81
CA ASN A 712 -7.42 -37.41 27.00
C ASN A 712 -6.44 -37.13 28.14
N VAL A 713 -5.13 -37.08 27.85
CA VAL A 713 -4.10 -36.71 28.85
C VAL A 713 -4.34 -35.30 29.41
N ALA A 714 -4.71 -34.35 28.54
CA ALA A 714 -5.02 -32.98 28.96
C ALA A 714 -6.28 -32.89 29.82
N LYS A 715 -7.31 -33.71 29.56
CA LYS A 715 -8.52 -33.80 30.38
C LYS A 715 -8.24 -34.40 31.77
N GLU A 716 -7.39 -35.42 31.86
CA GLU A 716 -6.96 -35.98 33.14
C GLU A 716 -6.18 -34.96 33.99
N LEU A 717 -5.24 -34.23 33.36
CA LEU A 717 -4.53 -33.12 34.00
C LEU A 717 -5.49 -31.99 34.41
N ALA A 718 -6.48 -31.67 33.59
CA ALA A 718 -7.48 -30.64 33.92
C ALA A 718 -8.29 -31.00 35.17
N LEU A 719 -8.72 -32.25 35.31
CA LEU A 719 -9.42 -32.74 36.52
C LEU A 719 -8.53 -32.65 37.75
N SER A 720 -7.23 -32.89 37.62
CA SER A 720 -6.26 -32.80 38.73
C SER A 720 -5.91 -31.36 39.16
N LEU A 721 -6.27 -30.38 38.34
CA LEU A 721 -6.03 -28.95 38.55
C LEU A 721 -7.29 -28.18 38.96
N HIS A 722 -8.48 -28.76 38.77
CA HIS A 722 -9.75 -28.19 39.23
C HIS A 722 -9.72 -28.02 40.76
N ASP A 723 -10.10 -26.83 41.27
CA ASP A 723 -10.08 -26.43 42.68
C ASP A 723 -8.71 -26.37 43.38
N LYS A 724 -7.62 -26.25 42.64
CA LYS A 724 -6.32 -25.88 43.20
C LYS A 724 -6.15 -24.36 43.25
N PHE A 725 -5.45 -23.89 44.27
CA PHE A 725 -5.07 -22.50 44.43
C PHE A 725 -3.58 -22.39 44.78
N VAL A 726 -2.92 -21.38 44.24
CA VAL A 726 -1.49 -21.14 44.46
C VAL A 726 -1.33 -19.91 45.36
N VAL A 727 -0.55 -20.04 46.44
CA VAL A 727 -0.26 -18.91 47.34
C VAL A 727 1.17 -18.43 47.10
N LEU A 728 1.31 -17.14 46.79
CA LEU A 728 2.57 -16.46 46.52
C LEU A 728 2.86 -15.42 47.60
N ILE A 729 4.06 -15.48 48.17
CA ILE A 729 4.52 -14.51 49.17
C ILE A 729 5.37 -13.45 48.45
N LYS A 730 4.95 -12.18 48.51
CA LYS A 730 5.69 -11.05 47.93
C LYS A 730 5.76 -9.89 48.92
N GLN A 731 6.93 -9.25 48.99
CA GLN A 731 7.08 -8.01 49.76
C GLN A 731 6.23 -6.91 49.12
N ALA A 732 5.48 -6.18 49.94
CA ALA A 732 4.57 -5.12 49.50
C ALA A 732 4.70 -3.87 50.38
N SER A 733 4.48 -2.71 49.75
CA SER A 733 4.36 -1.39 50.38
C SER A 733 3.13 -1.30 51.30
N GLU A 734 3.05 -0.26 52.15
CA GLU A 734 1.90 -0.02 53.04
C GLU A 734 0.58 0.15 52.25
N ASP A 735 0.65 0.63 51.00
CA ASP A 735 -0.49 0.78 50.09
C ASP A 735 -0.90 -0.51 49.35
N GLY A 736 -0.28 -1.66 49.66
CA GLY A 736 -0.63 -2.96 49.07
C GLY A 736 -0.06 -3.25 47.67
N LYS A 737 0.79 -2.36 47.12
CA LYS A 737 1.55 -2.63 45.89
C LYS A 737 2.77 -3.52 46.17
N ILE A 738 2.95 -4.58 45.38
CA ILE A 738 4.07 -5.51 45.52
C ILE A 738 5.34 -4.95 44.85
N PHE A 739 6.50 -5.28 45.41
CA PHE A 739 7.78 -5.00 44.77
C PHE A 739 8.02 -6.00 43.64
N GLY A 740 7.85 -5.55 42.39
CA GLY A 740 7.93 -6.38 41.18
C GLY A 740 6.56 -6.78 40.63
N SER A 741 6.51 -7.85 39.83
CA SER A 741 5.27 -8.46 39.34
C SER A 741 5.34 -9.97 39.49
N VAL A 742 4.19 -10.63 39.61
CA VAL A 742 4.12 -12.09 39.54
C VAL A 742 4.35 -12.53 38.09
N THR A 743 5.20 -13.55 37.87
CA THR A 743 5.53 -14.05 36.53
C THR A 743 5.07 -15.50 36.34
N THR A 744 4.82 -15.91 35.08
CA THR A 744 4.39 -17.29 34.77
C THR A 744 5.39 -18.38 35.21
N PRO A 745 6.73 -18.17 35.16
CA PRO A 745 7.67 -19.19 35.65
C PRO A 745 7.62 -19.38 37.17
N GLU A 746 7.29 -18.34 37.95
CA GLU A 746 7.15 -18.46 39.41
C GLU A 746 5.96 -19.36 39.78
N ILE A 747 4.84 -19.23 39.06
CA ILE A 747 3.64 -20.03 39.26
C ILE A 747 3.88 -21.49 38.82
N ALA A 748 4.49 -21.68 37.65
CA ALA A 748 4.84 -23.01 37.16
C ALA A 748 5.77 -23.76 38.12
N LYS A 749 6.71 -23.05 38.78
CA LYS A 749 7.61 -23.65 39.78
C LYS A 749 6.87 -24.15 41.02
N ILE A 750 5.84 -23.44 41.49
CA ILE A 750 5.05 -23.85 42.65
C ILE A 750 4.15 -25.03 42.30
N LEU A 751 3.51 -24.99 41.13
CA LEU A 751 2.71 -26.11 40.62
C LEU A 751 3.58 -27.37 40.45
N LEU A 752 4.83 -27.21 40.02
CA LEU A 752 5.80 -28.31 39.96
C LEU A 752 6.16 -28.87 41.35
N GLN A 753 6.29 -28.02 42.37
CA GLN A 753 6.50 -28.47 43.76
C GLN A 753 5.31 -29.24 44.32
N GLU A 754 4.10 -28.96 43.82
CA GLU A 754 2.88 -29.70 44.15
C GLU A 754 2.62 -30.93 43.27
N GLY A 755 3.60 -31.33 42.45
CA GLY A 755 3.59 -32.54 41.62
C GLY A 755 3.01 -32.37 40.21
N HIS A 756 2.70 -31.15 39.79
CA HIS A 756 2.07 -30.87 38.49
C HIS A 756 3.07 -30.31 37.48
N VAL A 757 3.37 -31.07 36.44
CA VAL A 757 4.30 -30.66 35.36
C VAL A 757 3.54 -29.82 34.33
N ILE A 758 3.64 -28.49 34.46
CA ILE A 758 2.98 -27.53 33.56
C ILE A 758 4.05 -26.63 32.93
N ASP A 759 4.01 -26.47 31.60
CA ASP A 759 4.88 -25.53 30.90
C ASP A 759 4.44 -24.09 31.17
N HIS A 760 5.35 -23.22 31.62
CA HIS A 760 5.10 -21.79 31.87
C HIS A 760 4.46 -21.03 30.69
N ARG A 761 4.61 -21.52 29.45
CA ARG A 761 3.98 -20.95 28.24
C ARG A 761 2.48 -21.22 28.12
N SER A 762 1.99 -22.24 28.83
CA SER A 762 0.56 -22.57 28.89
C SER A 762 -0.22 -21.71 29.89
N LEU A 763 0.47 -20.86 30.66
CA LEU A 763 -0.14 -19.96 31.64
C LEU A 763 -0.36 -18.57 31.03
N SER A 764 -1.60 -18.08 31.05
CA SER A 764 -1.94 -16.75 30.52
C SER A 764 -2.68 -15.89 31.56
N PHE A 765 -2.22 -14.64 31.75
CA PHE A 765 -2.81 -13.65 32.67
C PHE A 765 -3.91 -12.79 32.03
N GLY A 766 -4.40 -13.15 30.83
CA GLY A 766 -5.43 -12.37 30.12
C GLY A 766 -5.04 -10.90 29.84
N GLY A 767 -3.75 -10.56 29.81
CA GLY A 767 -3.26 -9.20 29.59
C GLY A 767 -3.13 -8.33 30.84
N VAL A 768 -3.38 -8.85 32.04
CA VAL A 768 -3.29 -8.10 33.31
C VAL A 768 -1.98 -8.39 34.04
N SER A 769 -1.20 -7.35 34.36
CA SER A 769 -0.02 -7.50 35.22
C SER A 769 -0.42 -7.48 36.69
N ILE A 770 -0.19 -8.57 37.42
CA ILE A 770 -0.46 -8.65 38.86
C ILE A 770 0.60 -7.84 39.63
N LYS A 771 0.18 -6.71 40.21
CA LYS A 771 1.06 -5.74 40.91
C LYS A 771 0.58 -5.37 42.32
N ASN A 772 -0.55 -5.90 42.77
CA ASN A 772 -1.10 -5.65 44.10
C ASN A 772 -1.34 -6.98 44.83
N LEU A 773 -1.38 -6.94 46.17
CA LEU A 773 -1.87 -8.07 46.98
C LEU A 773 -3.34 -8.36 46.66
N GLY A 774 -3.75 -9.62 46.69
CA GLY A 774 -5.13 -10.02 46.39
C GLY A 774 -5.28 -11.37 45.69
N GLU A 775 -6.52 -11.66 45.30
CA GLU A 775 -6.93 -12.86 44.56
C GLU A 775 -6.99 -12.59 43.06
N TYR A 776 -6.40 -13.47 42.25
CA TYR A 776 -6.33 -13.36 40.80
C TYR A 776 -6.60 -14.71 40.14
N GLN A 777 -7.33 -14.72 39.02
CA GLN A 777 -7.52 -15.93 38.21
C GLN A 777 -6.52 -15.97 37.05
N VAL A 778 -5.92 -17.14 36.84
CA VAL A 778 -4.97 -17.41 35.75
C VAL A 778 -5.42 -18.63 34.99
N ASN A 779 -5.44 -18.55 33.67
CA ASN A 779 -5.85 -19.66 32.81
C ASN A 779 -4.64 -20.55 32.47
N VAL A 780 -4.83 -21.86 32.59
CA VAL A 780 -3.89 -22.88 32.15
C VAL A 780 -4.44 -23.54 30.89
N GLU A 781 -3.76 -23.34 29.77
CA GLU A 781 -4.13 -23.85 28.44
C GLU A 781 -3.40 -25.17 28.18
N LEU A 782 -4.02 -26.30 28.54
CA LEU A 782 -3.41 -27.63 28.43
C LEU A 782 -3.53 -28.25 27.02
N HIS A 783 -4.58 -27.87 26.29
CA HIS A 783 -4.83 -28.29 24.91
C HIS A 783 -5.68 -27.22 24.20
N SER A 784 -5.77 -27.25 22.87
CA SER A 784 -6.60 -26.31 22.08
C SER A 784 -8.09 -26.30 22.45
N GLU A 785 -8.55 -27.30 23.20
CA GLU A 785 -9.94 -27.48 23.64
C GLU A 785 -10.08 -27.55 25.17
N VAL A 786 -8.98 -27.45 25.93
CA VAL A 786 -8.97 -27.64 27.39
C VAL A 786 -8.24 -26.48 28.05
N VAL A 787 -9.00 -25.58 28.68
CA VAL A 787 -8.51 -24.43 29.44
C VAL A 787 -9.07 -24.52 30.86
N VAL A 788 -8.20 -24.43 31.86
CA VAL A 788 -8.58 -24.54 33.29
C VAL A 788 -8.20 -23.26 34.03
N PRO A 789 -9.14 -22.56 34.66
CA PRO A 789 -8.82 -21.43 35.53
C PRO A 789 -8.28 -21.92 36.88
N ILE A 790 -7.20 -21.33 37.36
CA ILE A 790 -6.60 -21.55 38.68
C ILE A 790 -6.57 -20.23 39.43
N THR A 791 -6.90 -20.27 40.73
CA THR A 791 -6.88 -19.10 41.60
C THR A 791 -5.50 -18.90 42.22
N ILE A 792 -5.02 -17.66 42.22
CA ILE A 792 -3.73 -17.26 42.79
C ILE A 792 -3.94 -16.21 43.86
N TYR A 793 -3.39 -16.46 45.05
CA TYR A 793 -3.41 -15.55 46.18
C TYR A 793 -2.02 -14.95 46.38
N VAL A 794 -1.92 -13.62 46.35
CA VAL A 794 -0.66 -12.91 46.63
C VAL A 794 -0.74 -12.26 48.02
N VAL A 795 0.11 -12.71 48.94
CA VAL A 795 0.11 -12.33 50.37
C VAL A 795 1.45 -11.76 50.83
N LYS A 796 1.44 -10.99 51.92
CA LYS A 796 2.59 -10.22 52.40
C LYS A 796 3.54 -11.01 53.31
N SER A 797 3.01 -11.96 54.08
CA SER A 797 3.77 -12.74 55.06
C SER A 797 3.42 -14.23 55.07
N GLU A 798 4.32 -15.05 55.63
CA GLU A 798 4.14 -16.50 55.76
C GLU A 798 3.06 -16.86 56.81
N THR A 799 2.82 -15.98 57.79
CA THR A 799 1.70 -16.07 58.73
C THR A 799 0.35 -15.91 58.02
N ASP A 800 0.22 -14.90 57.13
CA ASP A 800 -1.00 -14.68 56.34
C ASP A 800 -1.25 -15.85 55.38
N ALA A 801 -0.19 -16.41 54.80
CA ALA A 801 -0.28 -17.57 53.91
C ALA A 801 -0.82 -18.82 54.63
N ASN A 802 -0.43 -19.01 55.90
CA ASN A 802 -0.85 -20.16 56.69
C ASN A 802 -2.29 -20.00 57.21
N GLU A 803 -2.70 -18.80 57.61
CA GLU A 803 -4.11 -18.51 57.96
C GLU A 803 -5.03 -18.72 56.76
N LEU A 804 -4.66 -18.21 55.58
CA LEU A 804 -5.45 -18.33 54.35
C LEU A 804 -5.58 -19.78 53.89
N ARG A 805 -4.51 -20.58 54.04
CA ARG A 805 -4.54 -22.04 53.82
C ARG A 805 -5.47 -22.75 54.79
N GLN A 806 -5.46 -22.41 56.08
CA GLN A 806 -6.34 -23.03 57.09
C GLN A 806 -7.82 -22.69 56.86
N VAL A 807 -8.13 -21.42 56.57
CA VAL A 807 -9.49 -20.95 56.27
C VAL A 807 -10.05 -21.64 55.02
N LYS A 808 -9.25 -21.77 53.95
CA LYS A 808 -9.68 -22.46 52.73
C LYS A 808 -9.83 -23.96 52.91
N LEU A 809 -9.01 -24.61 53.74
CA LEU A 809 -9.17 -26.02 54.11
C LEU A 809 -10.43 -26.28 54.98
N GLN A 810 -10.82 -25.33 55.84
CA GLN A 810 -12.08 -25.38 56.58
C GLN A 810 -13.29 -25.17 55.67
N ASN A 811 -13.26 -24.16 54.80
CA ASN A 811 -14.35 -23.89 53.87
C ASN A 811 -14.57 -25.04 52.87
N LYS A 812 -13.50 -25.69 52.41
CA LYS A 812 -13.61 -26.85 51.50
C LYS A 812 -14.22 -28.08 52.19
N LYS A 813 -14.06 -28.23 53.52
CA LYS A 813 -14.73 -29.27 54.31
C LYS A 813 -16.20 -28.97 54.55
N SER A 814 -16.60 -27.70 54.74
CA SER A 814 -18.01 -27.33 54.85
C SER A 814 -18.75 -27.42 53.52
N GLU A 815 -18.13 -27.02 52.41
CA GLU A 815 -18.71 -27.14 51.06
C GLU A 815 -18.89 -28.61 50.63
N GLN A 816 -17.97 -29.51 51.01
CA GLN A 816 -18.13 -30.95 50.77
C GLN A 816 -19.25 -31.57 51.63
N GLN A 817 -19.47 -31.08 52.86
CA GLN A 817 -20.58 -31.52 53.70
C GLN A 817 -21.94 -31.00 53.22
N GLU A 818 -22.00 -29.78 52.68
CA GLU A 818 -23.21 -29.24 52.05
C GLU A 818 -23.53 -29.96 50.73
N ALA A 819 -22.53 -30.24 49.90
CA ALA A 819 -22.72 -31.01 48.66
C ALA A 819 -23.15 -32.47 48.91
N GLU A 820 -22.65 -33.13 49.97
CA GLU A 820 -23.13 -34.45 50.39
C GLU A 820 -24.56 -34.41 50.98
N GLN A 821 -24.95 -33.30 51.63
CA GLN A 821 -26.32 -33.12 52.13
C GLN A 821 -27.32 -32.82 51.02
N ASP A 822 -26.95 -32.03 50.01
CA ASP A 822 -27.80 -31.73 48.86
C ASP A 822 -27.91 -32.93 47.91
N ALA A 823 -26.84 -33.71 47.72
CA ALA A 823 -26.90 -34.97 46.97
C ALA A 823 -27.78 -36.03 47.68
N ASN A 824 -27.81 -36.04 49.02
CA ASN A 824 -28.71 -36.92 49.77
C ASN A 824 -30.17 -36.44 49.76
N LYS A 825 -30.43 -35.12 49.67
CA LYS A 825 -31.80 -34.59 49.50
C LYS A 825 -32.37 -34.89 48.13
N GLU A 826 -31.58 -34.75 47.06
CA GLU A 826 -31.99 -35.11 45.70
C GLU A 826 -32.24 -36.61 45.54
N ALA A 827 -31.56 -37.47 46.33
CA ALA A 827 -31.81 -38.90 46.34
C ALA A 827 -33.08 -39.31 47.14
N THR A 828 -33.55 -38.49 48.08
CA THR A 828 -34.78 -38.76 48.87
C THR A 828 -36.05 -38.18 48.26
N ASP A 829 -35.97 -37.11 47.47
CA ASP A 829 -37.14 -36.50 46.80
C ASP A 829 -37.50 -37.17 45.45
N GLY A 830 -36.71 -38.16 45.00
CA GLY A 830 -36.91 -38.89 43.74
C GLY A 830 -37.76 -40.17 43.83
N ASP A 831 -38.26 -40.54 45.01
CA ASP A 831 -39.03 -41.79 45.22
C ASP A 831 -40.54 -41.56 45.50
N ASP A 832 -41.02 -40.31 45.43
CA ASP A 832 -42.45 -39.95 45.52
C ASP A 832 -42.86 -38.99 44.37
N SER A 833 -42.76 -39.45 43.11
CA SER A 833 -43.52 -38.89 41.96
C SER A 833 -43.62 -39.87 40.78
#